data_AF-A0A0D2UTM2-F1
#
_entry.id   AF-A0A0D2UTM2-F1
#
_cell.length_a   1.000
_cell.length_b   1.000
_cell.length_c   1.000
_cell.angle_alpha   90.00
_cell.angle_beta   90.00
_cell.angle_gamma   90.00
#
_symmetry.space_group_name_H-M   'P 1'
#
loop_
_entity.id
_entity.type
_entity.pdbx_description
1 polymer ?
#
loop_
_entity_poly.entity_id
_entity_poly.type
_entity_poly.pdbx_seq_one_letter_code
_entity_poly.pdbx_strand_id
1 'polypeptide(L)'
;MDRPASAADPKPNARTASAASFDDVDASQSTKRARANNQQVVDNASHGASQQLTAMKNAQRSLTAVTQGQANVAMPNSDPSALITEADVLDKLLREKYPDLSPAPETTITRARASHKFQLVDREDTIKSLQAQMAQFRRCVRDKVADRTAYPFALLATLAGCGKTRMCLEALQSIVPKACAAQNGLPKTDFLCLFVALNGCSDTIWIAESEEQRHPEHTIARRLLGSYFACNTRDISANISVLAAMELIRATESKNRNIDPAQLHIFIAIDSATFILNSHVDPKYQLADHKTLQAATGKKKRSADTRLARRFWSQAMGPLQLLSTDYSTPTWLLIAGTKPSQLTDAISRGIADDLRLTVAPVPIAPLSGSGTAELLDQIYMGLQALERSQLGPWRHNARLMRSVQRVAGLPRSVIALCVPHHFDTLGLTHLPHSRFVGLMESCLFDNNPAADTLIQENELVSIGVLFKARETDRLLLFPRVTLIQLYGGRIRPIDMVDDMRRVLHQLETELPTELQGWEYFCVAILNLRILLLVTKALELDSKTQYVSVDSIFPGAVSGSSTPKLFVDAQAWSKVAFSPVATPTRRAYSGRVTLCEENHRGIDGWSIFYEQTPEGEFVPVTLALQCKLHQVESPVSHEDQNKLLRKARAALPEAEQENAVVALLTTSRMDSEPDAQQLDSRSFVLDRAGMDKFTAGFKATATTSQFHAPKHTSLEHARAMAHMIDQHRAAEVFKSVSDLRKFLEQHADEEVTWTMEVEKQRDKWVEVKTTVQYPASAIPSDEVLNWPYALEPRSEQGGDQIVRSCADTELDAE
;
A
#
# COMPACT_ATOMS: atom_id res chain seq x y z
N MET A 1 -6.85 47.63 -54.09
CA MET A 1 -7.40 46.81 -55.18
C MET A 1 -7.79 45.48 -54.54
N ASP A 2 -9.07 45.11 -54.36
CA ASP A 2 -10.33 45.79 -54.75
C ASP A 2 -11.44 45.63 -53.67
N ARG A 3 -12.66 46.11 -53.96
CA ARG A 3 -13.88 46.19 -53.11
C ARG A 3 -15.13 45.95 -53.99
N PRO A 4 -16.36 45.78 -53.45
CA PRO A 4 -16.79 45.63 -52.04
C PRO A 4 -17.00 44.13 -51.68
N ALA A 5 -18.15 43.47 -51.40
CA ALA A 5 -19.57 43.77 -51.10
C ALA A 5 -20.25 42.46 -50.58
N SER A 6 -21.45 42.40 -49.97
CA SER A 6 -22.27 43.36 -49.18
C SER A 6 -23.60 42.67 -48.77
N ALA A 7 -24.35 43.00 -47.71
CA ALA A 7 -24.08 43.59 -46.38
C ALA A 7 -25.43 43.68 -45.60
N ALA A 8 -25.56 43.15 -44.37
CA ALA A 8 -26.73 43.40 -43.52
C ALA A 8 -26.46 43.19 -41.99
N ASP A 9 -26.34 44.31 -41.28
CA ASP A 9 -26.53 44.51 -39.83
C ASP A 9 -27.68 45.60 -39.73
N PRO A 10 -28.26 46.02 -38.57
CA PRO A 10 -27.66 46.05 -37.24
C PRO A 10 -28.53 45.61 -36.03
N LYS A 11 -27.86 45.58 -34.87
CA LYS A 11 -28.35 45.49 -33.47
C LYS A 11 -28.81 46.89 -32.96
N PRO A 12 -28.85 47.24 -31.64
CA PRO A 12 -29.30 46.54 -30.40
C PRO A 12 -30.23 47.45 -29.51
N ASN A 13 -30.72 46.94 -28.36
CA ASN A 13 -30.45 47.46 -26.97
C ASN A 13 -31.54 47.10 -25.93
N ALA A 14 -31.22 47.26 -24.63
CA ALA A 14 -32.11 47.00 -23.49
C ALA A 14 -31.95 48.03 -22.33
N ARG A 15 -33.06 48.36 -21.64
CA ARG A 15 -33.21 49.11 -20.34
C ARG A 15 -34.71 49.35 -20.05
N THR A 16 -35.26 49.58 -18.84
CA THR A 16 -34.98 49.18 -17.43
C THR A 16 -36.16 49.62 -16.53
N ALA A 17 -36.63 48.76 -15.60
CA ALA A 17 -37.55 49.09 -14.48
C ALA A 17 -39.00 49.56 -14.90
N SER A 18 -40.03 49.68 -14.03
CA SER A 18 -40.13 49.70 -12.55
C SER A 18 -41.49 49.17 -11.99
N ALA A 19 -41.45 48.61 -10.77
CA ALA A 19 -42.37 48.80 -9.61
C ALA A 19 -43.92 48.51 -9.63
N ALA A 20 -44.31 47.56 -8.75
CA ALA A 20 -45.23 47.70 -7.58
C ALA A 20 -46.78 47.44 -7.65
N SER A 21 -47.31 47.02 -6.46
CA SER A 21 -48.72 46.96 -5.96
C SER A 21 -49.69 45.89 -6.50
N PHE A 22 -50.71 45.40 -5.76
CA PHE A 22 -50.82 44.99 -4.33
C PHE A 22 -52.14 44.18 -4.13
N ASP A 23 -52.16 43.24 -3.16
CA ASP A 23 -53.28 42.58 -2.41
C ASP A 23 -54.46 41.77 -3.04
N ASP A 24 -54.70 40.64 -2.34
CA ASP A 24 -55.95 40.02 -1.83
C ASP A 24 -56.98 39.16 -2.64
N VAL A 25 -57.22 37.96 -2.04
CA VAL A 25 -58.51 37.28 -1.69
C VAL A 25 -59.48 36.89 -2.84
N ASP A 26 -60.07 35.69 -2.95
CA ASP A 26 -60.50 34.70 -1.93
C ASP A 26 -60.48 33.21 -2.41
N ALA A 27 -60.78 32.27 -1.52
CA ALA A 27 -60.81 30.82 -1.73
C ALA A 27 -62.14 30.28 -2.32
N SER A 28 -62.09 29.70 -3.53
CA SER A 28 -63.26 29.01 -4.12
C SER A 28 -62.98 27.76 -4.98
N GLN A 29 -61.71 27.42 -5.27
CA GLN A 29 -61.39 26.36 -6.26
C GLN A 29 -61.00 24.98 -5.68
N SER A 30 -60.91 24.82 -4.35
CA SER A 30 -60.43 23.57 -3.73
C SER A 30 -61.37 22.36 -3.92
N THR A 31 -62.69 22.58 -3.92
CA THR A 31 -63.69 21.49 -3.88
C THR A 31 -64.02 20.86 -5.24
N LYS A 32 -63.68 21.48 -6.37
CA LYS A 32 -63.92 20.88 -7.70
C LYS A 32 -62.81 19.95 -8.19
N ARG A 33 -61.56 20.09 -7.73
CA ARG A 33 -60.47 19.15 -8.11
C ARG A 33 -60.55 17.80 -7.40
N ALA A 34 -61.07 17.76 -6.16
CA ALA A 34 -61.14 16.52 -5.37
C ALA A 34 -62.00 15.41 -6.01
N ARG A 35 -63.09 15.74 -6.73
CA ARG A 35 -63.95 14.75 -7.39
C ARG A 35 -63.40 14.21 -8.72
N ALA A 36 -62.46 14.89 -9.36
CA ALA A 36 -61.82 14.38 -10.57
C ALA A 36 -60.79 13.27 -10.26
N ASN A 37 -59.95 13.48 -9.24
CA ASN A 37 -58.87 12.56 -8.91
C ASN A 37 -59.37 11.16 -8.50
N ASN A 38 -60.48 11.06 -7.74
CA ASN A 38 -60.96 9.77 -7.25
C ASN A 38 -61.46 8.83 -8.37
N GLN A 39 -61.98 9.35 -9.48
CA GLN A 39 -62.34 8.50 -10.62
C GLN A 39 -61.09 7.93 -11.30
N GLN A 40 -60.08 8.79 -11.52
CA GLN A 40 -58.82 8.43 -12.17
C GLN A 40 -57.95 7.45 -11.33
N VAL A 41 -58.20 7.33 -10.03
CA VAL A 41 -57.57 6.29 -9.17
C VAL A 41 -58.19 4.91 -9.38
N VAL A 42 -59.51 4.83 -9.57
CA VAL A 42 -60.21 3.54 -9.82
C VAL A 42 -59.83 2.96 -11.19
N ASP A 43 -59.75 3.81 -12.22
CA ASP A 43 -59.41 3.38 -13.58
C ASP A 43 -57.92 2.98 -13.72
N ASN A 44 -57.03 3.54 -12.89
CA ASN A 44 -55.63 3.06 -12.82
C ASN A 44 -55.49 1.76 -12.02
N ALA A 45 -56.31 1.53 -10.99
CA ALA A 45 -56.29 0.28 -10.22
C ALA A 45 -56.71 -0.93 -11.07
N SER A 46 -57.71 -0.77 -11.95
CA SER A 46 -58.14 -1.84 -12.87
C SER A 46 -57.07 -2.17 -13.91
N HIS A 47 -56.36 -1.17 -14.45
CA HIS A 47 -55.21 -1.39 -15.34
C HIS A 47 -54.03 -2.06 -14.63
N GLY A 48 -53.70 -1.66 -13.39
CA GLY A 48 -52.65 -2.31 -12.60
C GLY A 48 -52.94 -3.79 -12.32
N ALA A 49 -54.17 -4.10 -11.90
CA ALA A 49 -54.62 -5.48 -11.71
C ALA A 49 -54.58 -6.28 -13.02
N SER A 50 -55.01 -5.70 -14.14
CA SER A 50 -54.99 -6.37 -15.46
C SER A 50 -53.56 -6.59 -16.00
N GLN A 51 -52.63 -5.67 -15.74
CA GLN A 51 -51.20 -5.86 -16.05
C GLN A 51 -50.57 -6.95 -15.17
N GLN A 52 -50.86 -7.00 -13.86
CA GLN A 52 -50.40 -8.11 -13.00
C GLN A 52 -51.03 -9.45 -13.42
N LEU A 53 -52.32 -9.49 -13.78
CA LEU A 53 -52.95 -10.70 -14.31
C LEU A 53 -52.37 -11.13 -15.66
N THR A 54 -51.91 -10.20 -16.49
CA THR A 54 -51.25 -10.49 -17.76
C THR A 54 -49.80 -10.94 -17.56
N ALA A 55 -49.06 -10.34 -16.63
CA ALA A 55 -47.73 -10.79 -16.23
C ALA A 55 -47.78 -12.19 -15.60
N MET A 56 -48.74 -12.45 -14.69
CA MET A 56 -48.97 -13.78 -14.12
C MET A 56 -49.46 -14.79 -15.16
N LYS A 57 -50.34 -14.41 -16.10
CA LYS A 57 -50.74 -15.31 -17.20
C LYS A 57 -49.62 -15.57 -18.19
N ASN A 58 -48.69 -14.64 -18.39
CA ASN A 58 -47.50 -14.88 -19.21
C ASN A 58 -46.49 -15.76 -18.47
N ALA A 59 -46.24 -15.53 -17.18
CA ALA A 59 -45.42 -16.42 -16.34
C ALA A 59 -46.02 -17.83 -16.27
N GLN A 60 -47.33 -17.96 -16.02
CA GLN A 60 -48.03 -19.25 -16.08
C GLN A 60 -47.98 -19.86 -17.47
N ARG A 61 -48.13 -19.10 -18.57
CA ARG A 61 -47.99 -19.65 -19.94
C ARG A 61 -46.57 -20.13 -20.21
N SER A 62 -45.54 -19.46 -19.71
CA SER A 62 -44.16 -19.96 -19.74
C SER A 62 -43.99 -21.26 -18.94
N LEU A 63 -44.51 -21.35 -17.71
CA LEU A 63 -44.52 -22.61 -16.95
C LEU A 63 -45.37 -23.72 -17.60
N THR A 64 -46.48 -23.37 -18.27
CA THR A 64 -47.36 -24.36 -18.94
C THR A 64 -46.71 -24.89 -20.22
N ALA A 65 -46.02 -24.02 -20.98
CA ALA A 65 -45.26 -24.41 -22.15
C ALA A 65 -44.08 -25.35 -21.80
N VAL A 66 -43.46 -25.15 -20.63
CA VAL A 66 -42.41 -26.06 -20.11
C VAL A 66 -43.00 -27.41 -19.67
N THR A 67 -44.18 -27.44 -19.05
CA THR A 67 -44.79 -28.69 -18.52
C THR A 67 -45.46 -29.58 -19.57
N GLN A 68 -45.66 -29.13 -20.81
CA GLN A 68 -46.06 -30.00 -21.94
C GLN A 68 -44.89 -30.44 -22.83
N GLY A 69 -43.64 -30.10 -22.48
CA GLY A 69 -42.43 -30.47 -23.23
C GLY A 69 -41.80 -31.82 -22.87
N GLN A 70 -42.31 -32.55 -21.88
CA GLN A 70 -41.70 -33.81 -21.40
C GLN A 70 -42.12 -35.04 -22.23
N ALA A 71 -41.56 -35.17 -23.44
CA ALA A 71 -41.74 -36.39 -24.26
C ALA A 71 -40.58 -36.70 -25.24
N ASN A 72 -39.33 -36.34 -24.92
CA ASN A 72 -38.11 -37.07 -25.34
C ASN A 72 -36.84 -36.44 -24.72
N VAL A 73 -35.89 -37.27 -24.28
CA VAL A 73 -34.61 -36.79 -23.73
C VAL A 73 -33.61 -36.56 -24.86
N ALA A 74 -33.48 -35.29 -25.26
CA ALA A 74 -32.32 -34.80 -25.99
C ALA A 74 -31.65 -33.71 -25.15
N MET A 75 -30.32 -33.80 -24.98
CA MET A 75 -29.54 -32.71 -24.39
C MET A 75 -29.74 -31.45 -25.26
N PRO A 76 -30.12 -30.30 -24.68
CA PRO A 76 -30.18 -29.07 -25.44
C PRO A 76 -28.79 -28.73 -26.01
N ASN A 77 -28.72 -28.32 -27.27
CA ASN A 77 -27.62 -27.48 -27.74
C ASN A 77 -27.76 -26.13 -27.05
N SER A 78 -27.29 -26.03 -25.81
CA SER A 78 -27.33 -24.81 -25.02
C SER A 78 -26.41 -23.76 -25.66
N ASP A 79 -26.91 -22.52 -25.72
CA ASP A 79 -26.08 -21.37 -26.04
C ASP A 79 -24.96 -21.28 -25.00
N PRO A 80 -23.66 -21.36 -25.39
CA PRO A 80 -22.56 -21.34 -24.43
C PRO A 80 -22.40 -19.99 -23.70
N SER A 81 -23.12 -18.95 -24.12
CA SER A 81 -23.23 -17.68 -23.39
C SER A 81 -24.26 -17.72 -22.25
N ALA A 82 -25.19 -18.67 -22.25
CA ALA A 82 -26.22 -18.78 -21.21
C ALA A 82 -25.63 -19.16 -19.85
N LEU A 83 -26.25 -18.65 -18.78
CA LEU A 83 -25.84 -18.84 -17.39
C LEU A 83 -26.60 -20.02 -16.76
N ILE A 84 -25.88 -21.01 -16.23
CA ILE A 84 -26.50 -22.11 -15.46
C ILE A 84 -26.92 -21.57 -14.08
N THR A 85 -28.23 -21.46 -13.88
CA THR A 85 -28.88 -20.94 -12.66
C THR A 85 -29.40 -22.03 -11.72
N GLU A 86 -29.41 -23.29 -12.14
CA GLU A 86 -30.01 -24.42 -11.40
C GLU A 86 -28.93 -25.41 -10.94
N ALA A 87 -28.96 -25.79 -9.66
CA ALA A 87 -27.89 -26.55 -9.01
C ALA A 87 -27.81 -28.03 -9.43
N ASP A 88 -28.94 -28.63 -9.83
CA ASP A 88 -29.04 -30.01 -10.31
C ASP A 88 -28.58 -30.14 -11.78
N VAL A 89 -28.91 -29.16 -12.63
CA VAL A 89 -28.35 -29.01 -13.97
C VAL A 89 -26.82 -28.87 -13.91
N LEU A 90 -26.32 -28.11 -12.94
CA LEU A 90 -24.89 -27.98 -12.66
C LEU A 90 -24.26 -29.29 -12.15
N ASP A 91 -24.90 -30.01 -11.22
CA ASP A 91 -24.40 -31.31 -10.73
C ASP A 91 -24.32 -32.34 -11.85
N LYS A 92 -25.36 -32.44 -12.69
CA LYS A 92 -25.41 -33.33 -13.85
C LYS A 92 -24.26 -33.05 -14.83
N LEU A 93 -24.08 -31.79 -15.22
CA LEU A 93 -22.99 -31.39 -16.12
C LEU A 93 -21.60 -31.66 -15.50
N LEU A 94 -21.46 -31.44 -14.19
CA LEU A 94 -20.21 -31.71 -13.47
C LEU A 94 -19.90 -33.22 -13.43
N ARG A 95 -20.89 -34.09 -13.18
CA ARG A 95 -20.70 -35.55 -13.17
C ARG A 95 -20.49 -36.14 -14.56
N GLU A 96 -21.12 -35.57 -15.59
CA GLU A 96 -20.88 -35.96 -16.98
C GLU A 96 -19.46 -35.67 -17.45
N LYS A 97 -18.87 -34.52 -17.06
CA LYS A 97 -17.48 -34.19 -17.42
C LYS A 97 -16.44 -34.74 -16.42
N TYR A 98 -16.84 -35.01 -15.18
CA TYR A 98 -15.98 -35.51 -14.10
C TYR A 98 -16.74 -36.57 -13.27
N PRO A 99 -16.68 -37.87 -13.63
CA PRO A 99 -17.44 -38.91 -12.94
C PRO A 99 -17.03 -39.09 -11.46
N ASP A 100 -15.73 -39.15 -11.17
CA ASP A 100 -15.16 -39.44 -9.84
C ASP A 100 -15.11 -38.22 -8.90
N LEU A 101 -15.98 -37.24 -9.13
CA LEU A 101 -15.90 -35.91 -8.55
C LEU A 101 -16.36 -35.88 -7.09
N SER A 102 -15.37 -35.84 -6.19
CA SER A 102 -15.53 -35.89 -4.73
C SER A 102 -15.15 -34.57 -4.06
N PRO A 103 -15.91 -34.10 -3.04
CA PRO A 103 -15.54 -32.93 -2.24
C PRO A 103 -14.21 -33.11 -1.51
N ALA A 104 -13.36 -32.09 -1.54
CA ALA A 104 -12.02 -32.08 -0.94
C ALA A 104 -11.58 -30.66 -0.49
N PRO A 105 -12.41 -29.89 0.24
CA PRO A 105 -12.15 -28.46 0.51
C PRO A 105 -10.81 -28.23 1.24
N GLU A 106 -10.52 -29.02 2.26
CA GLU A 106 -9.28 -28.93 3.04
C GLU A 106 -8.02 -29.21 2.20
N THR A 107 -8.13 -29.97 1.10
CA THR A 107 -7.01 -30.20 0.18
C THR A 107 -6.63 -28.91 -0.55
N THR A 108 -7.58 -28.06 -0.91
CA THR A 108 -7.31 -26.72 -1.48
C THR A 108 -6.54 -25.87 -0.49
N ILE A 109 -7.04 -25.78 0.74
CA ILE A 109 -6.47 -24.91 1.79
C ILE A 109 -5.08 -25.41 2.19
N THR A 110 -4.89 -26.73 2.28
CA THR A 110 -3.59 -27.36 2.60
C THR A 110 -2.56 -27.17 1.48
N ARG A 111 -2.94 -27.35 0.20
CA ARG A 111 -2.06 -27.05 -0.95
C ARG A 111 -1.65 -25.57 -0.96
N ALA A 112 -2.57 -24.66 -0.63
CA ALA A 112 -2.27 -23.23 -0.50
C ALA A 112 -1.35 -22.93 0.70
N ARG A 113 -1.55 -23.57 1.86
CA ARG A 113 -0.67 -23.43 3.04
C ARG A 113 0.77 -23.86 2.74
N ALA A 114 0.97 -24.90 1.92
CA ALA A 114 2.28 -25.47 1.61
C ALA A 114 3.24 -24.48 0.88
N SER A 115 2.71 -23.46 0.19
CA SER A 115 3.52 -22.41 -0.45
C SER A 115 3.86 -21.23 0.49
N HIS A 116 3.35 -21.23 1.73
CA HIS A 116 3.51 -20.14 2.70
C HIS A 116 4.07 -20.68 4.03
N LYS A 117 5.32 -21.15 3.98
CA LYS A 117 5.96 -21.96 5.04
C LYS A 117 6.31 -21.19 6.32
N PHE A 118 6.53 -19.88 6.23
CA PHE A 118 6.86 -19.04 7.39
C PHE A 118 5.66 -18.86 8.33
N GLN A 119 5.93 -18.62 9.62
CA GLN A 119 4.86 -18.39 10.60
C GLN A 119 4.25 -16.99 10.40
N LEU A 120 3.12 -16.75 11.07
CA LEU A 120 2.58 -15.40 11.24
C LEU A 120 3.12 -14.84 12.55
N VAL A 121 3.65 -13.63 12.49
CA VAL A 121 4.28 -12.93 13.61
C VAL A 121 3.66 -11.53 13.69
N ASP A 122 3.45 -10.99 14.89
CA ASP A 122 2.84 -9.66 15.12
C ASP A 122 1.44 -9.58 14.48
N ARG A 123 0.52 -10.49 14.84
CA ARG A 123 -0.84 -10.60 14.25
C ARG A 123 -1.95 -10.75 15.29
N GLU A 124 -1.63 -10.49 16.55
CA GLU A 124 -2.51 -10.69 17.71
C GLU A 124 -3.81 -9.89 17.55
N ASP A 125 -3.72 -8.63 17.12
CA ASP A 125 -4.89 -7.77 16.90
C ASP A 125 -5.68 -8.14 15.62
N THR A 126 -5.00 -8.64 14.59
CA THR A 126 -5.65 -9.22 13.40
C THR A 126 -6.49 -10.45 13.81
N ILE A 127 -5.92 -11.32 14.64
CA ILE A 127 -6.56 -12.53 15.17
C ILE A 127 -7.75 -12.16 16.08
N LYS A 128 -7.57 -11.26 17.05
CA LYS A 128 -8.65 -10.76 17.93
C LYS A 128 -9.81 -10.18 17.13
N SER A 129 -9.54 -9.36 16.11
CA SER A 129 -10.58 -8.75 15.26
C SER A 129 -11.37 -9.81 14.48
N LEU A 130 -10.70 -10.79 13.87
CA LEU A 130 -11.37 -11.90 13.17
C LEU A 130 -12.22 -12.75 14.14
N GLN A 131 -11.70 -13.07 15.32
CA GLN A 131 -12.44 -13.81 16.37
C GLN A 131 -13.70 -13.05 16.80
N ALA A 132 -13.60 -11.73 17.03
CA ALA A 132 -14.74 -10.90 17.40
C ALA A 132 -15.81 -10.86 16.30
N GLN A 133 -15.41 -10.70 15.04
CA GLN A 133 -16.32 -10.68 13.89
C GLN A 133 -17.01 -12.04 13.67
N MET A 134 -16.28 -13.16 13.80
CA MET A 134 -16.88 -14.49 13.74
C MET A 134 -17.85 -14.75 14.91
N ALA A 135 -17.51 -14.30 16.12
CA ALA A 135 -18.39 -14.41 17.28
C ALA A 135 -19.67 -13.56 17.13
N GLN A 136 -19.58 -12.36 16.54
CA GLN A 136 -20.74 -11.54 16.17
C GLN A 136 -21.60 -12.27 15.13
N PHE A 137 -21.01 -12.73 14.03
CA PHE A 137 -21.71 -13.47 12.97
C PHE A 137 -22.50 -14.67 13.52
N ARG A 138 -21.87 -15.52 14.34
CA ARG A 138 -22.53 -16.69 14.96
C ARG A 138 -23.69 -16.30 15.88
N ARG A 139 -23.61 -15.17 16.60
CA ARG A 139 -24.73 -14.63 17.39
C ARG A 139 -25.87 -14.17 16.48
N CYS A 140 -25.59 -13.38 15.44
CA CYS A 140 -26.61 -12.90 14.51
C CYS A 140 -27.34 -14.03 13.78
N VAL A 141 -26.66 -15.10 13.38
CA VAL A 141 -27.29 -16.33 12.82
C VAL A 141 -28.18 -17.02 13.87
N ARG A 142 -27.66 -17.29 15.08
CA ARG A 142 -28.42 -17.92 16.18
C ARG A 142 -29.69 -17.13 16.54
N ASP A 143 -29.55 -15.81 16.61
CA ASP A 143 -30.59 -14.86 17.03
C ASP A 143 -31.51 -14.44 15.87
N LYS A 144 -31.30 -15.01 14.66
CA LYS A 144 -32.07 -14.81 13.42
C LYS A 144 -32.31 -13.33 13.07
N VAL A 145 -31.25 -12.55 13.14
CA VAL A 145 -31.31 -11.10 12.89
C VAL A 145 -31.69 -10.84 11.42
N ALA A 146 -32.82 -10.16 11.19
CA ALA A 146 -33.29 -9.84 9.85
C ALA A 146 -32.61 -8.59 9.22
N ASP A 147 -31.84 -7.84 10.01
CA ASP A 147 -31.09 -6.68 9.54
C ASP A 147 -29.79 -7.11 8.83
N ARG A 148 -29.74 -6.89 7.52
CA ARG A 148 -28.57 -7.17 6.67
C ARG A 148 -27.30 -6.46 7.13
N THR A 149 -27.41 -5.32 7.82
CA THR A 149 -26.25 -4.57 8.32
C THR A 149 -25.54 -5.26 9.48
N ALA A 150 -26.20 -6.21 10.16
CA ALA A 150 -25.64 -7.02 11.25
C ALA A 150 -24.65 -8.10 10.77
N TYR A 151 -24.55 -8.33 9.45
CA TYR A 151 -23.66 -9.28 8.79
C TYR A 151 -22.55 -8.52 8.02
N PRO A 152 -21.55 -7.95 8.72
CA PRO A 152 -20.51 -7.18 8.06
C PRO A 152 -19.53 -8.07 7.29
N PHE A 153 -19.11 -7.58 6.12
CA PHE A 153 -18.05 -8.19 5.33
C PHE A 153 -16.70 -7.90 5.98
N ALA A 154 -15.92 -8.93 6.30
CA ALA A 154 -14.60 -8.77 6.90
C ALA A 154 -13.59 -8.35 5.82
N LEU A 155 -13.03 -7.15 5.90
CA LEU A 155 -12.14 -6.59 4.88
C LEU A 155 -10.68 -6.54 5.37
N LEU A 156 -9.88 -7.49 4.90
CA LEU A 156 -8.43 -7.57 5.13
C LEU A 156 -7.67 -6.85 4.01
N ALA A 157 -7.85 -5.53 3.92
CA ALA A 157 -7.23 -4.70 2.89
C ALA A 157 -6.09 -3.84 3.45
N THR A 158 -4.89 -4.04 2.92
CA THR A 158 -3.64 -3.36 3.32
C THR A 158 -2.62 -3.47 2.17
N LEU A 159 -1.42 -2.92 2.33
CA LEU A 159 -0.38 -2.93 1.30
C LEU A 159 -0.05 -4.36 0.81
N ALA A 160 0.44 -4.48 -0.42
CA ALA A 160 0.98 -5.74 -0.90
C ALA A 160 2.19 -6.18 -0.04
N GLY A 161 2.44 -7.49 0.04
CA GLY A 161 3.51 -8.06 0.87
C GLY A 161 3.19 -8.31 2.36
N CYS A 162 2.22 -7.62 2.98
CA CYS A 162 1.88 -7.70 4.42
C CYS A 162 1.42 -9.07 4.99
N GLY A 163 1.36 -10.13 4.18
CA GLY A 163 0.97 -11.49 4.62
C GLY A 163 -0.52 -11.84 4.51
N LYS A 164 -1.33 -11.05 3.78
CA LYS A 164 -2.79 -11.24 3.62
C LYS A 164 -3.23 -12.67 3.28
N THR A 165 -2.65 -13.27 2.25
CA THR A 165 -2.97 -14.64 1.78
C THR A 165 -2.73 -15.67 2.90
N ARG A 166 -1.60 -15.56 3.60
CA ARG A 166 -1.25 -16.40 4.75
C ARG A 166 -2.23 -16.21 5.92
N MET A 167 -2.68 -14.98 6.17
CA MET A 167 -3.69 -14.66 7.18
C MET A 167 -5.07 -15.22 6.81
N CYS A 168 -5.45 -15.24 5.54
CA CYS A 168 -6.69 -15.87 5.07
C CYS A 168 -6.69 -17.39 5.31
N LEU A 169 -5.57 -18.05 5.02
CA LEU A 169 -5.40 -19.49 5.28
C LEU A 169 -5.41 -19.80 6.78
N GLU A 170 -4.72 -19.00 7.61
CA GLU A 170 -4.74 -19.17 9.06
C GLU A 170 -6.14 -18.89 9.66
N ALA A 171 -6.88 -17.93 9.10
CA ALA A 171 -8.26 -17.69 9.49
C ALA A 171 -9.13 -18.94 9.26
N LEU A 172 -9.05 -19.57 8.09
CA LEU A 172 -9.84 -20.77 7.78
C LEU A 172 -9.38 -22.02 8.55
N GLN A 173 -8.08 -22.20 8.80
CA GLN A 173 -7.54 -23.43 9.39
C GLN A 173 -7.44 -23.40 10.93
N SER A 174 -7.25 -22.22 11.53
CA SER A 174 -7.00 -22.08 12.97
C SER A 174 -8.03 -21.22 13.69
N ILE A 175 -8.58 -20.18 13.04
CA ILE A 175 -9.52 -19.26 13.70
C ILE A 175 -10.95 -19.78 13.57
N VAL A 176 -11.43 -20.12 12.37
CA VAL A 176 -12.80 -20.63 12.14
C VAL A 176 -13.09 -21.89 12.96
N PRO A 177 -12.23 -22.93 13.02
CA PRO A 177 -12.53 -24.13 13.81
C PRO A 177 -12.62 -23.84 15.32
N LYS A 178 -11.73 -22.99 15.85
CA LYS A 178 -11.80 -22.53 17.25
C LYS A 178 -13.07 -21.72 17.49
N ALA A 179 -13.43 -20.81 16.59
CA ALA A 179 -14.61 -19.96 16.68
C ALA A 179 -15.94 -20.72 16.50
N CYS A 180 -15.94 -21.87 15.81
CA CYS A 180 -17.11 -22.75 15.61
C CYS A 180 -17.27 -23.84 16.67
N ALA A 181 -16.27 -24.02 17.55
CA ALA A 181 -16.41 -24.84 18.75
C ALA A 181 -17.49 -24.27 19.69
N ALA A 182 -17.86 -25.06 20.70
CA ALA A 182 -18.71 -24.58 21.78
C ALA A 182 -17.94 -23.54 22.61
N GLN A 183 -18.48 -22.33 22.75
CA GLN A 183 -17.88 -21.23 23.49
C GLN A 183 -18.97 -20.35 24.11
N ASN A 184 -18.86 -19.99 25.39
CA ASN A 184 -19.54 -18.84 26.01
C ASN A 184 -21.01 -18.58 25.55
N GLY A 185 -21.88 -19.59 25.63
CA GLY A 185 -23.30 -19.48 25.25
C GLY A 185 -23.60 -19.64 23.75
N LEU A 186 -22.63 -20.08 22.95
CA LEU A 186 -22.80 -20.58 21.59
C LEU A 186 -22.52 -22.10 21.58
N PRO A 187 -23.43 -22.94 21.02
CA PRO A 187 -23.17 -24.37 20.84
C PRO A 187 -22.06 -24.61 19.82
N LYS A 188 -21.62 -25.86 19.62
CA LYS A 188 -20.83 -26.21 18.43
C LYS A 188 -21.69 -26.00 17.17
N THR A 189 -21.11 -25.48 16.09
CA THR A 189 -21.79 -25.39 14.77
C THR A 189 -20.98 -26.11 13.70
N ASP A 190 -21.64 -26.84 12.82
CA ASP A 190 -21.01 -27.45 11.66
C ASP A 190 -20.67 -26.41 10.59
N PHE A 191 -19.44 -26.49 10.08
CA PHE A 191 -18.87 -25.47 9.21
C PHE A 191 -18.09 -26.05 8.02
N LEU A 192 -18.09 -25.32 6.92
CA LEU A 192 -17.30 -25.56 5.72
C LEU A 192 -16.38 -24.35 5.46
N CYS A 193 -15.09 -24.59 5.30
CA CYS A 193 -14.11 -23.58 4.89
C CYS A 193 -13.86 -23.65 3.38
N LEU A 194 -13.83 -22.49 2.70
CA LEU A 194 -13.49 -22.36 1.28
C LEU A 194 -12.45 -21.25 1.08
N PHE A 195 -11.42 -21.54 0.27
CA PHE A 195 -10.35 -20.59 -0.06
C PHE A 195 -10.33 -20.29 -1.55
N VAL A 196 -10.68 -19.05 -1.90
CA VAL A 196 -10.76 -18.55 -3.27
C VAL A 196 -9.57 -17.64 -3.53
N ALA A 197 -8.56 -18.14 -4.24
CA ALA A 197 -7.46 -17.33 -4.75
C ALA A 197 -7.80 -16.77 -6.14
N LEU A 198 -7.71 -15.46 -6.31
CA LEU A 198 -7.82 -14.80 -7.61
C LEU A 198 -6.45 -14.62 -8.29
N ASN A 199 -5.37 -14.68 -7.51
CA ASN A 199 -3.98 -14.78 -7.97
C ASN A 199 -3.10 -15.29 -6.82
N GLY A 200 -2.66 -16.56 -6.84
CA GLY A 200 -1.89 -17.15 -5.72
C GLY A 200 -0.85 -18.20 -6.11
N CYS A 201 -1.09 -18.96 -7.18
CA CYS A 201 -0.17 -19.93 -7.79
C CYS A 201 -0.44 -20.02 -9.30
N SER A 202 0.39 -20.76 -10.05
CA SER A 202 0.22 -21.04 -11.49
C SER A 202 -1.22 -21.36 -11.90
N ASP A 203 -1.90 -22.18 -11.09
CA ASP A 203 -3.21 -22.75 -11.39
C ASP A 203 -4.36 -21.82 -10.99
N THR A 204 -4.06 -20.65 -10.44
CA THR A 204 -5.01 -19.64 -9.95
C THR A 204 -4.68 -18.21 -10.43
N ILE A 205 -3.77 -18.07 -11.41
CA ILE A 205 -3.47 -16.78 -12.05
C ILE A 205 -4.74 -16.22 -12.71
N TRP A 206 -4.99 -14.92 -12.53
CA TRP A 206 -6.00 -14.18 -13.29
C TRP A 206 -5.55 -14.01 -14.75
N ILE A 207 -6.30 -14.57 -15.69
CA ILE A 207 -6.01 -14.44 -17.14
C ILE A 207 -7.16 -13.68 -17.80
N ALA A 208 -7.01 -12.36 -17.87
CA ALA A 208 -8.05 -11.43 -18.32
C ALA A 208 -8.60 -11.79 -19.71
N GLU A 209 -7.73 -12.21 -20.63
CA GLU A 209 -8.06 -12.64 -21.99
C GLU A 209 -8.99 -13.85 -22.03
N SER A 210 -9.07 -14.64 -20.96
CA SER A 210 -9.94 -15.82 -20.86
C SER A 210 -11.12 -15.64 -19.91
N GLU A 211 -10.96 -14.82 -18.87
CA GLU A 211 -11.95 -14.67 -17.80
C GLU A 211 -12.91 -13.51 -18.04
N GLU A 212 -12.43 -12.38 -18.58
CA GLU A 212 -13.27 -11.21 -18.83
C GLU A 212 -14.18 -11.41 -20.05
N GLN A 213 -13.89 -12.42 -20.88
CA GLN A 213 -14.75 -12.94 -21.96
C GLN A 213 -15.90 -13.86 -21.48
N ARG A 214 -15.96 -14.18 -20.18
CA ARG A 214 -17.02 -14.99 -19.54
C ARG A 214 -18.05 -14.10 -18.85
N HIS A 215 -19.19 -14.68 -18.49
CA HIS A 215 -20.15 -13.96 -17.63
C HIS A 215 -19.49 -13.71 -16.27
N PRO A 216 -19.54 -12.49 -15.67
CA PRO A 216 -18.76 -12.16 -14.48
C PRO A 216 -18.96 -13.11 -13.28
N GLU A 217 -20.16 -13.71 -13.13
CA GLU A 217 -20.41 -14.73 -12.10
C GLU A 217 -19.60 -16.02 -12.28
N HIS A 218 -19.33 -16.45 -13.53
CA HIS A 218 -18.63 -17.71 -13.81
C HIS A 218 -17.22 -17.72 -13.17
N THR A 219 -16.53 -16.58 -13.19
CA THR A 219 -15.24 -16.35 -12.52
C THR A 219 -15.23 -16.74 -11.04
N ILE A 220 -16.31 -16.44 -10.32
CA ILE A 220 -16.47 -16.70 -8.89
C ILE A 220 -17.06 -18.10 -8.66
N ALA A 221 -18.10 -18.47 -9.40
CA ALA A 221 -18.73 -19.79 -9.35
C ALA A 221 -17.72 -20.91 -9.61
N ARG A 222 -16.90 -20.78 -10.67
CA ARG A 222 -15.82 -21.74 -11.01
C ARG A 222 -14.79 -21.84 -9.89
N ARG A 223 -14.42 -20.75 -9.21
CA ARG A 223 -13.44 -20.78 -8.11
C ARG A 223 -14.02 -21.34 -6.80
N LEU A 224 -15.28 -21.08 -6.49
CA LEU A 224 -15.98 -21.70 -5.36
C LEU A 224 -16.03 -23.23 -5.54
N LEU A 225 -16.44 -23.68 -6.72
CA LEU A 225 -16.42 -25.09 -7.11
C LEU A 225 -14.99 -25.66 -7.10
N GLY A 226 -14.01 -24.94 -7.65
CA GLY A 226 -12.61 -25.34 -7.64
C GLY A 226 -12.06 -25.51 -6.21
N SER A 227 -12.42 -24.61 -5.29
CA SER A 227 -12.06 -24.71 -3.88
C SER A 227 -12.74 -25.89 -3.19
N TYR A 228 -14.03 -26.13 -3.41
CA TYR A 228 -14.77 -27.19 -2.71
C TYR A 228 -14.34 -28.59 -3.15
N PHE A 229 -13.98 -28.78 -4.40
CA PHE A 229 -13.58 -30.06 -4.99
C PHE A 229 -12.07 -30.17 -5.30
N ALA A 230 -11.24 -29.25 -4.80
CA ALA A 230 -9.77 -29.18 -5.03
C ALA A 230 -9.32 -29.35 -6.49
N CYS A 231 -10.06 -28.76 -7.44
CA CYS A 231 -9.95 -29.00 -8.88
C CYS A 231 -10.03 -27.68 -9.67
N ASN A 232 -8.87 -27.08 -9.97
CA ASN A 232 -8.78 -25.76 -10.59
C ASN A 232 -9.01 -25.77 -12.12
N THR A 233 -8.67 -26.89 -12.78
CA THR A 233 -8.73 -27.11 -14.24
C THR A 233 -10.13 -27.48 -14.74
N ARG A 234 -11.18 -26.93 -14.11
CA ARG A 234 -12.57 -27.01 -14.56
C ARG A 234 -12.81 -26.17 -15.81
N ASP A 235 -12.44 -26.74 -16.94
CA ASP A 235 -12.84 -26.30 -18.28
C ASP A 235 -14.35 -26.53 -18.47
N ILE A 236 -15.18 -25.65 -17.90
CA ILE A 236 -16.62 -25.69 -18.11
C ILE A 236 -16.94 -24.69 -19.21
N SER A 237 -17.46 -25.19 -20.33
CA SER A 237 -17.75 -24.41 -21.53
C SER A 237 -18.93 -23.46 -21.33
N ALA A 238 -19.89 -23.79 -20.47
CA ALA A 238 -21.01 -22.92 -20.09
C ALA A 238 -20.64 -21.89 -19.02
N ASN A 239 -21.34 -20.75 -19.00
CA ASN A 239 -21.28 -19.83 -17.87
C ASN A 239 -22.06 -20.44 -16.67
N ILE A 240 -21.61 -20.17 -15.43
CA ILE A 240 -22.22 -20.71 -14.21
C ILE A 240 -22.56 -19.55 -13.28
N SER A 241 -23.77 -19.54 -12.70
CA SER A 241 -24.14 -18.57 -11.68
C SER A 241 -23.45 -18.89 -10.34
N VAL A 242 -23.22 -17.86 -9.53
CA VAL A 242 -22.70 -18.04 -8.17
C VAL A 242 -23.73 -18.72 -7.27
N LEU A 243 -25.02 -18.47 -7.52
CA LEU A 243 -26.12 -19.10 -6.77
C LEU A 243 -26.13 -20.62 -6.94
N ALA A 244 -26.18 -21.12 -8.18
CA ALA A 244 -26.18 -22.57 -8.45
C ALA A 244 -24.95 -23.28 -7.87
N ALA A 245 -23.77 -22.63 -7.93
CA ALA A 245 -22.55 -23.16 -7.33
C ALA A 245 -22.65 -23.25 -5.79
N MET A 246 -23.16 -22.20 -5.13
CA MET A 246 -23.32 -22.18 -3.66
C MET A 246 -24.41 -23.14 -3.17
N GLU A 247 -25.52 -23.25 -3.89
CA GLU A 247 -26.60 -24.21 -3.61
C GLU A 247 -26.11 -25.65 -3.76
N LEU A 248 -25.38 -25.97 -4.83
CA LEU A 248 -24.79 -27.30 -5.04
C LEU A 248 -23.80 -27.66 -3.93
N ILE A 249 -22.90 -26.74 -3.57
CA ILE A 249 -21.94 -26.94 -2.47
C ILE A 249 -22.68 -27.18 -1.16
N ARG A 250 -23.66 -26.34 -0.82
CA ARG A 250 -24.44 -26.43 0.43
C ARG A 250 -25.26 -27.72 0.51
N ALA A 251 -25.93 -28.12 -0.58
CA ALA A 251 -26.72 -29.34 -0.65
C ALA A 251 -25.84 -30.60 -0.57
N THR A 252 -24.70 -30.62 -1.28
CA THR A 252 -23.76 -31.74 -1.25
C THR A 252 -23.15 -31.92 0.15
N GLU A 253 -22.64 -30.84 0.75
CA GLU A 253 -21.95 -30.91 2.04
C GLU A 253 -22.90 -31.23 3.19
N SER A 254 -24.12 -30.66 3.17
CA SER A 254 -25.11 -30.94 4.21
C SER A 254 -25.62 -32.39 4.13
N LYS A 255 -25.75 -32.95 2.91
CA LYS A 255 -26.03 -34.37 2.70
C LYS A 255 -24.89 -35.26 3.20
N ASN A 256 -23.63 -34.92 2.90
CA ASN A 256 -22.45 -35.67 3.37
C ASN A 256 -22.37 -35.71 4.91
N ARG A 257 -22.77 -34.65 5.58
CA ARG A 257 -22.77 -34.53 7.06
C ARG A 257 -24.07 -34.95 7.73
N ASN A 258 -25.11 -35.29 6.96
CA ASN A 258 -26.46 -35.59 7.43
C ASN A 258 -27.05 -34.46 8.32
N ILE A 259 -26.95 -33.21 7.85
CA ILE A 259 -27.48 -32.01 8.50
C ILE A 259 -28.42 -31.23 7.57
N ASP A 260 -29.18 -30.31 8.15
CA ASP A 260 -30.00 -29.33 7.44
C ASP A 260 -29.12 -28.30 6.68
N PRO A 261 -29.37 -28.05 5.38
CA PRO A 261 -28.72 -26.99 4.60
C PRO A 261 -28.68 -25.61 5.26
N ALA A 262 -29.68 -25.24 6.09
CA ALA A 262 -29.72 -23.98 6.82
C ALA A 262 -28.79 -23.94 8.05
N GLN A 263 -28.30 -25.09 8.52
CA GLN A 263 -27.43 -25.20 9.70
C GLN A 263 -25.94 -25.17 9.35
N LEU A 264 -25.57 -25.54 8.12
CA LEU A 264 -24.18 -25.50 7.64
C LEU A 264 -23.65 -24.07 7.52
N HIS A 265 -22.71 -23.68 8.35
CA HIS A 265 -22.06 -22.36 8.27
C HIS A 265 -20.93 -22.39 7.23
N ILE A 266 -20.98 -21.56 6.18
CA ILE A 266 -19.93 -21.53 5.16
C ILE A 266 -19.02 -20.30 5.37
N PHE A 267 -17.73 -20.52 5.57
CA PHE A 267 -16.72 -19.48 5.74
C PHE A 267 -15.83 -19.42 4.51
N ILE A 268 -15.81 -18.28 3.82
CA ILE A 268 -15.12 -18.11 2.54
C ILE A 268 -14.08 -17.02 2.70
N ALA A 269 -12.81 -17.33 2.43
CA ALA A 269 -11.76 -16.32 2.29
C ALA A 269 -11.41 -16.13 0.81
N ILE A 270 -11.53 -14.89 0.33
CA ILE A 270 -11.27 -14.47 -1.05
C ILE A 270 -10.01 -13.62 -1.05
N ASP A 271 -8.89 -14.17 -1.51
CA ASP A 271 -7.62 -13.44 -1.60
C ASP A 271 -7.39 -12.81 -2.98
N SER A 272 -6.68 -11.67 -2.97
CA SER A 272 -6.39 -10.85 -4.14
C SER A 272 -7.65 -10.32 -4.85
N ALA A 273 -8.68 -9.98 -4.08
CA ALA A 273 -9.96 -9.42 -4.54
C ALA A 273 -9.84 -8.17 -5.43
N THR A 274 -8.71 -7.45 -5.36
CA THR A 274 -8.44 -6.26 -6.16
C THR A 274 -8.39 -6.51 -7.67
N PHE A 275 -8.10 -7.73 -8.17
CA PHE A 275 -8.14 -7.99 -9.62
C PHE A 275 -9.53 -7.71 -10.22
N ILE A 276 -10.59 -8.18 -9.54
CA ILE A 276 -12.00 -7.98 -9.92
C ILE A 276 -12.39 -6.49 -10.04
N LEU A 277 -11.74 -5.60 -9.28
CA LEU A 277 -12.01 -4.15 -9.33
C LEU A 277 -11.51 -3.47 -10.60
N ASN A 278 -10.53 -4.06 -11.29
CA ASN A 278 -9.94 -3.47 -12.50
C ASN A 278 -10.53 -4.06 -13.80
N SER A 279 -11.23 -5.20 -13.71
CA SER A 279 -11.70 -5.99 -14.85
C SER A 279 -12.88 -5.38 -15.61
N HIS A 280 -12.97 -5.73 -16.89
CA HIS A 280 -13.99 -5.27 -17.83
C HIS A 280 -15.08 -6.30 -18.09
N VAL A 281 -16.30 -5.83 -18.35
CA VAL A 281 -17.43 -6.67 -18.74
C VAL A 281 -17.47 -6.75 -20.26
N ASP A 282 -17.28 -7.95 -20.83
CA ASP A 282 -17.42 -8.20 -22.27
C ASP A 282 -18.75 -7.62 -22.80
N PRO A 283 -18.75 -6.92 -23.95
CA PRO A 283 -19.93 -6.32 -24.56
C PRO A 283 -21.18 -7.22 -24.63
N LYS A 284 -21.03 -8.56 -24.75
CA LYS A 284 -22.15 -9.50 -24.81
C LYS A 284 -22.90 -9.67 -23.48
N TYR A 285 -22.27 -9.37 -22.35
CA TYR A 285 -22.87 -9.44 -21.00
C TYR A 285 -23.12 -8.05 -20.39
N GLN A 286 -22.98 -6.96 -21.16
CA GLN A 286 -23.23 -5.62 -20.64
C GLN A 286 -24.74 -5.39 -20.40
N LEU A 287 -25.12 -5.26 -19.13
CA LEU A 287 -26.45 -4.81 -18.70
C LEU A 287 -26.89 -3.57 -19.47
N ALA A 288 -28.19 -3.47 -19.79
CA ALA A 288 -28.73 -2.43 -20.67
C ALA A 288 -28.44 -0.96 -20.22
N ASP A 289 -28.09 -0.73 -18.94
CA ASP A 289 -27.72 0.60 -18.46
C ASP A 289 -26.31 1.06 -18.89
N HIS A 290 -25.43 0.17 -19.38
CA HIS A 290 -24.06 0.53 -19.78
C HIS A 290 -24.00 1.65 -20.81
N LYS A 291 -24.83 1.61 -21.87
CA LYS A 291 -24.86 2.67 -22.90
C LYS A 291 -25.29 4.02 -22.32
N THR A 292 -26.26 4.00 -21.41
CA THR A 292 -26.76 5.20 -20.70
C THR A 292 -25.72 5.78 -19.75
N LEU A 293 -24.91 4.94 -19.10
CA LEU A 293 -23.78 5.35 -18.25
C LEU A 293 -22.62 5.91 -19.10
N GLN A 294 -22.25 5.24 -20.20
CA GLN A 294 -21.20 5.70 -21.12
C GLN A 294 -21.54 7.05 -21.78
N ALA A 295 -22.82 7.32 -22.04
CA ALA A 295 -23.31 8.58 -22.57
C ALA A 295 -23.44 9.71 -21.52
N ALA A 296 -23.10 9.48 -20.26
CA ALA A 296 -23.27 10.47 -19.20
C ALA A 296 -22.28 11.63 -19.30
N THR A 297 -22.81 12.87 -19.30
CA THR A 297 -22.03 14.11 -19.42
C THR A 297 -22.28 15.07 -18.26
N GLY A 298 -21.46 16.12 -18.17
CA GLY A 298 -21.56 17.16 -17.13
C GLY A 298 -21.51 16.59 -15.71
N LYS A 299 -22.34 17.15 -14.81
CA LYS A 299 -22.35 16.79 -13.37
C LYS A 299 -22.64 15.31 -13.08
N LYS A 300 -23.26 14.56 -14.02
CA LYS A 300 -23.55 13.13 -13.84
C LYS A 300 -22.37 12.21 -14.18
N LYS A 301 -21.38 12.70 -14.95
CA LYS A 301 -20.30 11.85 -15.47
C LYS A 301 -19.49 11.14 -14.39
N ARG A 302 -18.98 11.85 -13.36
CA ARG A 302 -18.17 11.26 -12.27
C ARG A 302 -18.89 10.06 -11.62
N SER A 303 -20.20 10.15 -11.38
CA SER A 303 -21.00 9.05 -10.83
C SER A 303 -21.17 7.87 -11.79
N ALA A 304 -21.39 8.14 -13.08
CA ALA A 304 -21.51 7.09 -14.10
C ALA A 304 -20.17 6.35 -14.33
N ASP A 305 -19.05 7.09 -14.38
CA ASP A 305 -17.70 6.52 -14.48
C ASP A 305 -17.40 5.61 -13.27
N THR A 306 -17.71 6.02 -12.04
CA THR A 306 -17.53 5.18 -10.83
C THR A 306 -18.51 4.00 -10.77
N ARG A 307 -19.66 4.05 -11.45
CA ARG A 307 -20.55 2.88 -11.61
C ARG A 307 -20.00 1.90 -12.63
N LEU A 308 -19.55 2.38 -13.80
CA LEU A 308 -18.92 1.55 -14.84
C LEU A 308 -17.66 0.84 -14.32
N ALA A 309 -16.78 1.55 -13.61
CA ALA A 309 -15.56 0.99 -13.03
C ALA A 309 -15.81 -0.19 -12.06
N ARG A 310 -16.99 -0.26 -11.42
CA ARG A 310 -17.36 -1.35 -10.51
C ARG A 310 -18.28 -2.39 -11.14
N ARG A 311 -18.71 -2.25 -12.40
CA ARG A 311 -19.74 -3.13 -13.00
C ARG A 311 -19.33 -4.60 -13.10
N PHE A 312 -18.03 -4.91 -13.23
CA PHE A 312 -17.57 -6.31 -13.18
C PHE A 312 -17.72 -6.88 -11.76
N TRP A 313 -17.17 -6.19 -10.74
CA TRP A 313 -17.35 -6.53 -9.33
C TRP A 313 -18.82 -6.72 -8.95
N SER A 314 -19.69 -5.75 -9.24
CA SER A 314 -21.09 -5.80 -8.82
C SER A 314 -21.87 -6.98 -9.42
N GLN A 315 -21.47 -7.48 -10.60
CA GLN A 315 -22.07 -8.66 -11.22
C GLN A 315 -21.42 -9.96 -10.72
N ALA A 316 -20.09 -10.00 -10.59
CA ALA A 316 -19.36 -11.19 -10.14
C ALA A 316 -19.62 -11.53 -8.66
N MET A 317 -19.67 -10.51 -7.80
CA MET A 317 -19.79 -10.66 -6.35
C MET A 317 -21.22 -10.51 -5.82
N GLY A 318 -22.10 -9.82 -6.55
CA GLY A 318 -23.45 -9.46 -6.10
C GLY A 318 -24.27 -10.60 -5.48
N PRO A 319 -24.39 -11.79 -6.13
CA PRO A 319 -25.12 -12.92 -5.56
C PRO A 319 -24.48 -13.47 -4.27
N LEU A 320 -23.15 -13.51 -4.19
CA LEU A 320 -22.44 -13.96 -2.99
C LEU A 320 -22.61 -12.98 -1.82
N GLN A 321 -22.63 -11.68 -2.13
CA GLN A 321 -22.90 -10.63 -1.15
C GLN A 321 -24.34 -10.74 -0.60
N LEU A 322 -25.33 -11.07 -1.44
CA LEU A 322 -26.70 -11.28 -0.98
C LEU A 322 -26.81 -12.50 -0.06
N LEU A 323 -26.21 -13.64 -0.45
CA LEU A 323 -26.18 -14.87 0.38
C LEU A 323 -25.51 -14.69 1.75
N SER A 324 -24.57 -13.75 1.88
CA SER A 324 -23.92 -13.44 3.16
C SER A 324 -24.68 -12.45 4.05
N THR A 325 -25.89 -12.03 3.65
CA THR A 325 -26.74 -11.09 4.42
C THR A 325 -28.03 -11.71 4.98
N ASP A 326 -28.13 -13.04 5.01
CA ASP A 326 -29.28 -13.78 5.52
C ASP A 326 -28.86 -14.89 6.50
N TYR A 327 -29.61 -15.05 7.60
CA TYR A 327 -29.45 -16.15 8.54
C TYR A 327 -29.90 -17.50 7.97
N SER A 328 -30.71 -17.52 6.90
CA SER A 328 -31.21 -18.75 6.26
C SER A 328 -30.13 -19.51 5.48
N THR A 329 -29.11 -18.79 4.98
CA THR A 329 -28.01 -19.32 4.18
C THR A 329 -26.67 -18.92 4.80
N PRO A 330 -26.40 -19.28 6.07
CA PRO A 330 -25.33 -18.66 6.86
C PRO A 330 -23.98 -18.80 6.16
N THR A 331 -23.48 -17.66 5.68
CA THR A 331 -22.28 -17.52 4.85
C THR A 331 -21.51 -16.29 5.32
N TRP A 332 -20.23 -16.43 5.67
CA TRP A 332 -19.36 -15.35 6.12
C TRP A 332 -18.19 -15.17 5.15
N LEU A 333 -17.94 -13.92 4.73
CA LEU A 333 -16.89 -13.59 3.76
C LEU A 333 -15.74 -12.79 4.42
N LEU A 334 -14.52 -13.30 4.24
CA LEU A 334 -13.27 -12.56 4.40
C LEU A 334 -12.76 -12.14 3.02
N ILE A 335 -12.78 -10.85 2.73
CA ILE A 335 -12.30 -10.28 1.47
C ILE A 335 -10.92 -9.68 1.73
N ALA A 336 -9.89 -10.17 1.04
CA ALA A 336 -8.52 -9.67 1.16
C ALA A 336 -8.02 -9.07 -0.15
N GLY A 337 -7.29 -7.95 -0.06
CA GLY A 337 -6.82 -7.22 -1.24
C GLY A 337 -5.93 -6.03 -0.91
N THR A 338 -5.63 -5.21 -1.90
CA THR A 338 -4.66 -4.11 -1.77
C THR A 338 -5.30 -2.73 -1.65
N LYS A 339 -6.43 -2.46 -2.30
CA LYS A 339 -7.07 -1.13 -2.34
C LYS A 339 -8.20 -0.99 -1.29
N PRO A 340 -7.94 -0.58 -0.02
CA PRO A 340 -8.96 -0.59 1.04
C PRO A 340 -10.17 0.30 0.75
N SER A 341 -9.96 1.53 0.27
CA SER A 341 -11.08 2.45 -0.01
C SER A 341 -11.93 2.01 -1.20
N GLN A 342 -11.30 1.55 -2.29
CA GLN A 342 -12.02 1.06 -3.48
C GLN A 342 -12.74 -0.26 -3.18
N LEU A 343 -12.16 -1.17 -2.37
CA LEU A 343 -12.86 -2.39 -1.92
C LEU A 343 -14.03 -2.05 -1.00
N THR A 344 -13.88 -1.14 -0.03
CA THR A 344 -14.99 -0.69 0.82
C THR A 344 -16.13 -0.09 -0.03
N ASP A 345 -15.85 0.82 -0.96
CA ASP A 345 -16.90 1.45 -1.79
C ASP A 345 -17.51 0.49 -2.83
N ALA A 346 -16.82 -0.60 -3.19
CA ALA A 346 -17.36 -1.68 -4.03
C ALA A 346 -18.15 -2.74 -3.25
N ILE A 347 -17.85 -2.95 -1.96
CA ILE A 347 -18.65 -3.81 -1.10
C ILE A 347 -19.91 -3.06 -0.63
N SER A 348 -19.77 -1.82 -0.15
CA SER A 348 -20.87 -1.05 0.46
C SER A 348 -21.94 -0.56 -0.51
N ARG A 349 -21.76 -0.71 -1.84
CA ARG A 349 -22.76 -0.34 -2.87
C ARG A 349 -22.93 -1.45 -3.90
N GLY A 350 -24.18 -1.89 -4.10
CA GLY A 350 -24.52 -2.94 -5.06
C GLY A 350 -24.60 -2.46 -6.52
N ILE A 351 -25.26 -3.26 -7.38
CA ILE A 351 -25.56 -2.90 -8.78
C ILE A 351 -26.39 -1.59 -8.87
N ALA A 352 -27.20 -1.33 -7.85
CA ALA A 352 -27.95 -0.09 -7.61
C ALA A 352 -27.47 0.59 -6.31
N ASP A 353 -27.58 1.92 -6.27
CA ASP A 353 -27.01 2.79 -5.23
C ASP A 353 -27.80 2.79 -3.90
N ASP A 354 -28.86 1.99 -3.79
CA ASP A 354 -29.74 1.82 -2.62
C ASP A 354 -29.32 0.65 -1.71
N LEU A 355 -28.72 -0.40 -2.26
CA LEU A 355 -28.20 -1.54 -1.49
C LEU A 355 -26.95 -1.13 -0.68
N ARG A 356 -27.15 -0.85 0.61
CA ARG A 356 -26.09 -0.54 1.58
C ARG A 356 -25.65 -1.79 2.33
N LEU A 357 -24.35 -2.09 2.29
CA LEU A 357 -23.73 -3.22 2.99
C LEU A 357 -22.63 -2.74 3.95
N THR A 358 -22.54 -3.37 5.12
CA THR A 358 -21.58 -3.01 6.19
C THR A 358 -20.23 -3.66 5.95
N VAL A 359 -19.14 -2.91 6.10
CA VAL A 359 -17.77 -3.43 6.00
C VAL A 359 -17.09 -3.32 7.35
N ALA A 360 -16.56 -4.43 7.87
CA ALA A 360 -15.75 -4.46 9.08
C ALA A 360 -14.26 -4.56 8.70
N PRO A 361 -13.45 -3.51 8.91
CA PRO A 361 -12.03 -3.57 8.60
C PRO A 361 -11.30 -4.53 9.53
N VAL A 362 -10.46 -5.40 8.96
CA VAL A 362 -9.57 -6.29 9.71
C VAL A 362 -8.17 -5.67 9.70
N PRO A 363 -7.63 -5.23 10.85
CA PRO A 363 -6.33 -4.55 10.89
C PRO A 363 -5.20 -5.54 10.58
N ILE A 364 -4.32 -5.18 9.65
CA ILE A 364 -3.11 -5.93 9.32
C ILE A 364 -2.01 -4.97 8.85
N ALA A 365 -0.93 -4.92 9.62
CA ALA A 365 0.19 -3.99 9.44
C ALA A 365 1.40 -4.67 8.77
N PRO A 366 2.41 -3.91 8.33
CA PRO A 366 3.79 -4.39 8.32
C PRO A 366 4.20 -4.86 9.73
N LEU A 367 5.24 -5.69 9.81
CA LEU A 367 5.80 -6.17 11.08
C LEU A 367 6.44 -5.02 11.88
N SER A 368 6.32 -5.11 13.20
CA SER A 368 7.20 -4.46 14.18
C SER A 368 8.69 -4.81 13.97
N GLY A 369 9.58 -4.10 14.67
CA GLY A 369 11.02 -4.42 14.68
C GLY A 369 11.28 -5.82 15.25
N SER A 370 10.64 -6.15 16.38
CA SER A 370 10.62 -7.48 16.99
C SER A 370 10.08 -8.56 16.05
N GLY A 371 8.93 -8.33 15.41
CA GLY A 371 8.34 -9.30 14.48
C GLY A 371 9.18 -9.50 13.21
N THR A 372 9.89 -8.45 12.77
CA THR A 372 10.88 -8.54 11.69
C THR A 372 12.11 -9.36 12.12
N ALA A 373 12.61 -9.14 13.33
CA ALA A 373 13.74 -9.89 13.89
C ALA A 373 13.42 -11.38 14.10
N GLU A 374 12.21 -11.72 14.54
CA GLU A 374 11.78 -13.12 14.67
C GLU A 374 11.67 -13.81 13.30
N LEU A 375 11.07 -13.14 12.30
CA LEU A 375 11.01 -13.67 10.92
C LEU A 375 12.42 -13.94 10.36
N LEU A 376 13.39 -13.06 10.63
CA LEU A 376 14.78 -13.26 10.23
C LEU A 376 15.46 -14.43 10.96
N ASP A 377 15.16 -14.64 12.26
CA ASP A 377 15.62 -15.83 12.99
C ASP A 377 15.01 -17.12 12.43
N GLN A 378 13.71 -17.12 12.10
CA GLN A 378 13.05 -18.27 11.45
C GLN A 378 13.69 -18.59 10.08
N ILE A 379 14.00 -17.57 9.28
CA ILE A 379 14.68 -17.74 7.98
C ILE A 379 16.11 -18.26 8.19
N TYR A 380 16.87 -17.67 9.12
CA TYR A 380 18.27 -18.03 9.37
C TYR A 380 18.40 -19.47 9.88
N MET A 381 17.63 -19.86 10.90
CA MET A 381 17.58 -21.24 11.41
C MET A 381 17.18 -22.23 10.31
N GLY A 382 16.19 -21.88 9.48
CA GLY A 382 15.75 -22.72 8.35
C GLY A 382 16.80 -22.90 7.25
N LEU A 383 17.63 -21.89 6.99
CA LEU A 383 18.73 -21.98 6.02
C LEU A 383 19.97 -22.67 6.59
N GLN A 384 20.24 -22.51 7.89
CA GLN A 384 21.31 -23.22 8.61
C GLN A 384 21.03 -24.74 8.63
N ALA A 385 19.80 -25.14 8.94
CA ALA A 385 19.37 -26.55 8.91
C ALA A 385 19.37 -27.20 7.50
N LEU A 386 19.63 -26.41 6.45
CA LEU A 386 19.75 -26.87 5.06
C LEU A 386 21.18 -26.71 4.50
N GLU A 387 22.16 -26.35 5.34
CA GLU A 387 23.55 -26.03 4.97
C GLU A 387 23.69 -24.91 3.92
N ARG A 388 22.65 -24.08 3.74
CA ARG A 388 22.57 -23.01 2.73
C ARG A 388 22.83 -21.61 3.30
N SER A 389 23.54 -21.53 4.43
CA SER A 389 23.76 -20.30 5.19
C SER A 389 24.81 -19.35 4.55
N GLN A 390 24.46 -18.71 3.43
CA GLN A 390 25.25 -17.62 2.84
C GLN A 390 25.07 -16.26 3.55
N LEU A 391 24.10 -16.12 4.45
CA LEU A 391 23.77 -14.83 5.09
C LEU A 391 24.69 -14.45 6.26
N GLY A 392 25.36 -15.45 6.86
CA GLY A 392 25.92 -15.35 8.21
C GLY A 392 24.83 -15.14 9.28
N PRO A 393 25.21 -15.04 10.58
CA PRO A 393 24.28 -14.62 11.61
C PRO A 393 23.82 -13.19 11.33
N TRP A 394 22.53 -13.03 11.02
CA TRP A 394 22.03 -11.85 10.30
C TRP A 394 22.22 -10.52 11.05
N ARG A 395 22.26 -10.54 12.39
CA ARG A 395 22.48 -9.38 13.28
C ARG A 395 23.84 -8.69 13.09
N HIS A 396 24.79 -9.37 12.48
CA HIS A 396 26.16 -8.86 12.24
C HIS A 396 26.33 -8.40 10.78
N ASN A 397 25.39 -8.79 9.90
CA ASN A 397 25.36 -8.44 8.50
C ASN A 397 24.72 -7.05 8.29
N ALA A 398 25.51 -6.00 8.53
CA ALA A 398 25.06 -4.61 8.41
C ALA A 398 24.49 -4.23 7.02
N ARG A 399 24.88 -4.94 5.94
CA ARG A 399 24.31 -4.76 4.59
C ARG A 399 22.89 -5.32 4.52
N LEU A 400 22.67 -6.50 5.09
CA LEU A 400 21.35 -7.12 5.19
C LEU A 400 20.42 -6.30 6.08
N MET A 401 20.87 -5.83 7.24
CA MET A 401 20.08 -5.00 8.16
C MET A 401 19.57 -3.71 7.50
N ARG A 402 20.42 -3.01 6.73
CA ARG A 402 20.01 -1.84 5.92
C ARG A 402 18.95 -2.20 4.87
N SER A 403 19.09 -3.35 4.21
CA SER A 403 18.08 -3.83 3.24
C SER A 403 16.75 -4.19 3.91
N VAL A 404 16.79 -4.80 5.10
CA VAL A 404 15.61 -5.12 5.92
C VAL A 404 14.89 -3.83 6.37
N GLN A 405 15.64 -2.82 6.81
CA GLN A 405 15.10 -1.49 7.12
C GLN A 405 14.39 -0.86 5.92
N ARG A 406 15.01 -0.92 4.72
CA ARG A 406 14.41 -0.43 3.47
C ARG A 406 13.07 -1.09 3.10
N VAL A 407 12.79 -2.30 3.58
CA VAL A 407 11.48 -2.97 3.35
C VAL A 407 10.47 -2.81 4.51
N ALA A 408 10.79 -1.98 5.52
CA ALA A 408 9.93 -1.57 6.65
C ALA A 408 8.93 -2.64 7.13
N GLY A 409 9.41 -3.82 7.48
CA GLY A 409 8.61 -4.90 8.06
C GLY A 409 7.63 -5.60 7.10
N LEU A 410 7.67 -5.39 5.78
CA LEU A 410 6.85 -6.18 4.84
C LEU A 410 7.33 -7.66 4.81
N PRO A 411 6.58 -8.65 5.34
CA PRO A 411 7.08 -10.02 5.49
C PRO A 411 7.59 -10.64 4.19
N ARG A 412 6.83 -10.49 3.10
CA ARG A 412 7.21 -11.04 1.79
C ARG A 412 8.52 -10.46 1.26
N SER A 413 8.73 -9.17 1.48
CA SER A 413 9.92 -8.44 1.01
C SER A 413 11.14 -8.75 1.88
N VAL A 414 10.96 -9.00 3.19
CA VAL A 414 12.00 -9.54 4.08
C VAL A 414 12.43 -10.94 3.62
N ILE A 415 11.46 -11.84 3.37
CA ILE A 415 11.74 -13.20 2.86
C ILE A 415 12.51 -13.13 1.53
N ALA A 416 12.10 -12.25 0.61
CA ALA A 416 12.73 -12.06 -0.70
C ALA A 416 14.18 -11.51 -0.65
N LEU A 417 14.56 -10.82 0.44
CA LEU A 417 15.95 -10.37 0.65
C LEU A 417 16.85 -11.48 1.16
N CYS A 418 16.30 -12.49 1.85
CA CYS A 418 17.07 -13.52 2.53
C CYS A 418 17.09 -14.88 1.81
N VAL A 419 16.05 -15.21 1.04
CA VAL A 419 15.89 -16.53 0.44
C VAL A 419 16.08 -16.46 -1.08
N PRO A 420 17.12 -17.11 -1.65
CA PRO A 420 17.31 -17.17 -3.10
C PRO A 420 16.08 -17.71 -3.84
N HIS A 421 15.79 -17.11 -4.99
CA HIS A 421 14.62 -17.42 -5.85
C HIS A 421 13.24 -17.11 -5.24
N HIS A 422 13.13 -16.58 -4.01
CA HIS A 422 11.90 -15.96 -3.55
C HIS A 422 11.73 -14.57 -4.18
N PHE A 423 11.11 -14.53 -5.36
CA PHE A 423 10.78 -13.26 -6.01
C PHE A 423 9.82 -12.44 -5.13
N ASP A 424 10.14 -11.17 -4.91
CA ASP A 424 9.14 -10.22 -4.47
C ASP A 424 8.12 -10.03 -5.61
N THR A 425 6.83 -10.02 -5.26
CA THR A 425 5.73 -9.88 -6.24
C THR A 425 4.96 -8.58 -6.05
N LEU A 426 5.59 -7.59 -5.43
CA LEU A 426 5.26 -6.20 -5.70
C LEU A 426 5.55 -5.95 -7.19
N GLY A 427 4.51 -5.93 -8.02
CA GLY A 427 4.64 -5.79 -9.47
C GLY A 427 5.10 -4.40 -9.89
N LEU A 428 5.62 -4.29 -11.12
CA LEU A 428 5.98 -3.00 -11.72
C LEU A 428 4.75 -2.09 -11.78
N THR A 429 4.87 -0.96 -11.10
CA THR A 429 3.89 0.11 -11.06
C THR A 429 4.13 1.04 -12.24
N HIS A 430 3.27 0.93 -13.25
CA HIS A 430 3.28 1.83 -14.38
C HIS A 430 2.70 3.20 -13.98
N LEU A 431 3.49 4.28 -14.06
CA LEU A 431 3.05 5.65 -13.78
C LEU A 431 3.21 6.61 -14.98
N PRO A 432 2.19 7.44 -15.29
CA PRO A 432 2.35 8.61 -16.15
C PRO A 432 3.34 9.62 -15.58
N HIS A 433 4.17 10.23 -16.44
CA HIS A 433 5.18 11.20 -16.02
C HIS A 433 4.60 12.35 -15.20
N SER A 434 3.42 12.87 -15.59
CA SER A 434 2.73 13.94 -14.85
C SER A 434 2.17 13.51 -13.50
N ARG A 435 1.77 12.24 -13.32
CA ARG A 435 1.40 11.71 -12.00
C ARG A 435 2.63 11.57 -11.10
N PHE A 436 3.77 11.16 -11.66
CA PHE A 436 5.02 11.10 -10.91
C PHE A 436 5.53 12.49 -10.50
N VAL A 437 5.42 13.51 -11.35
CA VAL A 437 5.74 14.90 -10.98
C VAL A 437 4.86 15.40 -9.82
N GLY A 438 3.54 15.21 -9.88
CA GLY A 438 2.62 15.61 -8.79
C GLY A 438 2.81 14.80 -7.50
N LEU A 439 3.18 13.52 -7.61
CA LEU A 439 3.62 12.70 -6.49
C LEU A 439 4.88 13.28 -5.82
N MET A 440 5.90 13.60 -6.61
CA MET A 440 7.16 14.15 -6.10
C MET A 440 6.94 15.49 -5.40
N GLU A 441 6.06 16.36 -5.92
CA GLU A 441 5.66 17.60 -5.25
C GLU A 441 5.03 17.35 -3.88
N SER A 442 4.16 16.34 -3.77
CA SER A 442 3.49 15.96 -2.52
C SER A 442 4.43 15.33 -1.48
N CYS A 443 5.59 14.80 -1.90
CA CYS A 443 6.59 14.19 -1.02
C CYS A 443 7.75 15.14 -0.66
N LEU A 444 8.10 16.09 -1.54
CA LEU A 444 9.27 16.96 -1.38
C LEU A 444 8.99 18.26 -0.62
N PHE A 445 7.74 18.72 -0.58
CA PHE A 445 7.33 19.98 0.05
C PHE A 445 6.19 19.78 1.03
N ASP A 446 6.16 20.55 2.12
CA ASP A 446 5.12 20.50 3.17
C ASP A 446 3.84 21.26 2.76
N ASN A 447 3.42 21.08 1.50
CA ASN A 447 2.27 21.74 0.89
C ASN A 447 1.10 20.76 0.82
N ASN A 448 0.17 20.85 1.78
CA ASN A 448 -1.00 19.97 1.88
C ASN A 448 -1.93 20.07 0.65
N PRO A 449 -2.02 19.05 -0.24
CA PRO A 449 -2.81 19.15 -1.47
C PRO A 449 -4.32 19.06 -1.23
N ALA A 450 -5.12 19.64 -2.12
CA ALA A 450 -6.58 19.59 -2.03
C ALA A 450 -7.16 18.19 -2.38
N ALA A 451 -8.31 17.88 -1.79
CA ALA A 451 -8.89 16.55 -1.58
C ALA A 451 -9.14 15.61 -2.80
N ASP A 452 -8.79 15.97 -4.03
CA ASP A 452 -8.82 15.04 -5.19
C ASP A 452 -7.54 14.19 -5.33
N THR A 453 -6.45 14.49 -4.57
CA THR A 453 -5.26 13.60 -4.51
C THR A 453 -5.54 12.28 -3.79
N LEU A 454 -6.43 12.27 -2.79
CA LEU A 454 -6.82 11.11 -1.98
C LEU A 454 -7.18 9.85 -2.80
N ILE A 455 -7.69 10.00 -4.02
CA ILE A 455 -8.00 8.85 -4.90
C ILE A 455 -6.73 8.22 -5.48
N GLN A 456 -5.72 9.04 -5.80
CA GLN A 456 -4.45 8.62 -6.39
C GLN A 456 -3.49 8.06 -5.31
N GLU A 457 -3.48 8.70 -4.14
CA GLU A 457 -2.77 8.24 -2.94
C GLU A 457 -3.12 6.79 -2.59
N ASN A 458 -4.43 6.47 -2.58
CA ASN A 458 -4.91 5.13 -2.27
C ASN A 458 -4.39 4.05 -3.23
N GLU A 459 -4.11 4.37 -4.50
CA GLU A 459 -3.55 3.39 -5.42
C GLU A 459 -2.06 3.16 -5.16
N LEU A 460 -1.29 4.22 -4.94
CA LEU A 460 0.14 4.12 -4.60
C LEU A 460 0.39 3.53 -3.21
N VAL A 461 -0.52 3.72 -2.27
CA VAL A 461 -0.52 3.00 -0.98
C VAL A 461 -0.91 1.54 -1.16
N SER A 462 -1.87 1.20 -2.03
CA SER A 462 -2.30 -0.19 -2.23
C SER A 462 -1.17 -1.12 -2.68
N ILE A 463 -0.28 -0.61 -3.53
CA ILE A 463 0.86 -1.33 -4.11
C ILE A 463 2.16 -1.19 -3.31
N GLY A 464 2.15 -0.47 -2.19
CA GLY A 464 3.32 -0.33 -1.31
C GLY A 464 4.37 0.67 -1.77
N VAL A 465 4.07 1.58 -2.69
CA VAL A 465 4.98 2.67 -3.11
C VAL A 465 4.87 3.88 -2.17
N LEU A 466 3.71 4.10 -1.58
CA LEU A 466 3.47 5.08 -0.51
C LEU A 466 2.99 4.40 0.77
N PHE A 467 3.26 5.03 1.90
CA PHE A 467 2.68 4.68 3.20
C PHE A 467 2.08 5.95 3.81
N LYS A 468 0.88 5.85 4.41
CA LYS A 468 0.28 6.98 5.14
C LYS A 468 0.65 6.88 6.62
N ALA A 469 1.32 7.88 7.16
CA ALA A 469 1.74 7.88 8.57
C ALA A 469 0.52 8.05 9.49
N ARG A 470 0.28 7.10 10.41
CA ARG A 470 -0.94 7.05 11.26
C ARG A 470 -1.21 8.32 12.06
N GLU A 471 -0.16 9.03 12.46
CA GLU A 471 -0.23 10.18 13.39
C GLU A 471 -0.39 11.53 12.70
N THR A 472 0.18 11.68 11.50
CA THR A 472 0.25 12.97 10.77
C THR A 472 -0.56 12.97 9.49
N ASP A 473 -1.11 11.80 9.10
CA ASP A 473 -1.84 11.58 7.86
C ASP A 473 -1.03 11.95 6.59
N ARG A 474 0.30 12.08 6.72
CA ARG A 474 1.25 12.41 5.64
C ARG A 474 1.60 11.19 4.79
N LEU A 475 1.90 11.44 3.52
CA LEU A 475 2.47 10.46 2.60
C LEU A 475 3.97 10.33 2.83
N LEU A 476 4.43 9.10 3.03
CA LEU A 476 5.84 8.71 3.05
C LEU A 476 6.14 7.88 1.81
N LEU A 477 7.19 8.23 1.07
CA LEU A 477 7.69 7.46 -0.07
C LEU A 477 8.47 6.24 0.43
N PHE A 478 8.09 5.06 -0.03
CA PHE A 478 8.80 3.82 0.26
C PHE A 478 10.04 3.70 -0.64
N PRO A 479 11.21 3.27 -0.14
CA PRO A 479 12.43 3.15 -0.94
C PRO A 479 12.43 1.85 -1.78
N ARG A 480 11.40 1.68 -2.60
CA ARG A 480 11.21 0.66 -3.65
C ARG A 480 10.85 1.35 -4.97
N VAL A 481 11.56 2.43 -5.31
CA VAL A 481 11.35 3.19 -6.54
C VAL A 481 11.82 2.42 -7.79
N THR A 482 12.63 1.37 -7.61
CA THR A 482 12.81 0.27 -8.58
C THR A 482 11.50 -0.26 -9.17
N LEU A 483 10.42 -0.26 -8.37
CA LEU A 483 9.11 -0.75 -8.80
C LEU A 483 8.34 0.27 -9.64
N ILE A 484 8.79 1.53 -9.77
CA ILE A 484 8.12 2.54 -10.59
C ILE A 484 8.69 2.50 -12.02
N GLN A 485 7.85 2.09 -12.97
CA GLN A 485 8.12 2.22 -14.40
C GLN A 485 7.34 3.41 -14.96
N LEU A 486 8.06 4.46 -15.39
CA LEU A 486 7.43 5.61 -16.04
C LEU A 486 7.02 5.28 -17.48
N TYR A 487 5.84 5.71 -17.89
CA TYR A 487 5.32 5.51 -19.25
C TYR A 487 4.44 6.69 -19.65
N GLY A 488 4.59 7.19 -20.88
CA GLY A 488 3.67 8.18 -21.46
C GLY A 488 3.69 9.58 -20.83
N GLY A 489 3.58 10.59 -21.69
CA GLY A 489 3.57 12.00 -21.30
C GLY A 489 4.12 12.89 -22.40
N ARG A 490 3.81 14.19 -22.32
CA ARG A 490 4.45 15.25 -23.14
C ARG A 490 5.17 16.28 -22.27
N ILE A 491 5.53 15.91 -21.04
CA ILE A 491 6.43 16.73 -20.21
C ILE A 491 7.76 16.83 -20.94
N ARG A 492 8.27 18.05 -21.08
CA ARG A 492 9.60 18.32 -21.62
C ARG A 492 10.37 19.13 -20.57
N PRO A 493 11.58 18.70 -20.17
CA PRO A 493 12.29 17.49 -20.63
C PRO A 493 11.73 16.20 -19.99
N ILE A 494 11.70 15.09 -20.75
CA ILE A 494 11.40 13.77 -20.18
C ILE A 494 12.57 13.32 -19.30
N ASP A 495 13.78 13.62 -19.76
CA ASP A 495 15.05 13.21 -19.17
C ASP A 495 15.19 13.65 -17.71
N MET A 496 14.66 14.83 -17.35
CA MET A 496 14.63 15.32 -15.97
C MET A 496 13.72 14.51 -15.04
N VAL A 497 12.65 13.91 -15.58
CA VAL A 497 11.72 13.07 -14.81
C VAL A 497 12.36 11.69 -14.57
N ASP A 498 13.08 11.17 -15.55
CA ASP A 498 13.93 9.99 -15.38
C ASP A 498 15.15 10.27 -14.49
N ASP A 499 15.69 11.50 -14.46
CA ASP A 499 16.74 11.90 -13.51
C ASP A 499 16.23 11.97 -12.07
N MET A 500 15.01 12.48 -11.83
CA MET A 500 14.36 12.36 -10.52
C MET A 500 14.21 10.88 -10.11
N ARG A 501 13.80 10.00 -11.04
CA ARG A 501 13.73 8.55 -10.79
C ARG A 501 15.12 7.94 -10.53
N ARG A 502 16.18 8.39 -11.23
CA ARG A 502 17.56 7.95 -11.00
C ARG A 502 18.10 8.36 -9.62
N VAL A 503 17.85 9.59 -9.16
CA VAL A 503 18.29 10.04 -7.83
C VAL A 503 17.54 9.30 -6.71
N LEU A 504 16.24 9.03 -6.89
CA LEU A 504 15.49 8.17 -5.97
C LEU A 504 16.01 6.72 -5.95
N HIS A 505 16.37 6.18 -7.11
CA HIS A 505 16.91 4.82 -7.20
C HIS A 505 18.26 4.71 -6.48
N GLN A 506 19.12 5.74 -6.56
CA GLN A 506 20.37 5.78 -5.80
C GLN A 506 20.13 5.75 -4.28
N LEU A 507 19.14 6.51 -3.77
CA LEU A 507 18.75 6.46 -2.34
C LEU A 507 18.29 5.04 -1.90
N GLU A 508 17.66 4.29 -2.80
CA GLU A 508 17.26 2.90 -2.59
C GLU A 508 18.42 1.90 -2.67
N THR A 509 19.40 2.07 -3.56
CA THR A 509 20.49 1.11 -3.74
C THR A 509 21.72 1.47 -2.91
N GLU A 510 22.27 2.66 -3.12
CA GLU A 510 23.63 3.08 -2.77
C GLU A 510 23.62 4.06 -1.59
N LEU A 511 23.96 3.53 -0.41
CA LEU A 511 24.63 4.33 0.63
C LEU A 511 26.08 3.84 0.66
N PRO A 512 27.04 4.61 0.10
CA PRO A 512 28.44 4.23 0.07
C PRO A 512 28.94 3.90 1.49
N THR A 513 29.81 2.90 1.62
CA THR A 513 30.35 2.47 2.92
C THR A 513 31.43 3.39 3.47
N GLU A 514 31.96 4.29 2.64
CA GLU A 514 33.09 5.17 2.96
C GLU A 514 32.63 6.62 3.21
N LEU A 515 31.63 7.10 2.44
CA LEU A 515 31.03 8.42 2.63
C LEU A 515 29.97 8.43 3.73
N GLN A 516 29.95 9.50 4.51
CA GLN A 516 28.94 9.70 5.56
C GLN A 516 27.54 9.83 4.92
N GLY A 517 26.60 8.98 5.36
CA GLY A 517 25.34 8.76 4.66
C GLY A 517 24.32 9.91 4.76
N TRP A 518 24.56 10.87 5.66
CA TRP A 518 23.70 12.03 5.89
C TRP A 518 23.93 13.12 4.84
N GLU A 519 25.19 13.33 4.49
CA GLU A 519 25.73 14.30 3.54
C GLU A 519 25.22 13.95 2.14
N TYR A 520 25.36 12.68 1.75
CA TYR A 520 24.79 12.13 0.52
C TYR A 520 23.26 12.28 0.47
N PHE A 521 22.56 11.93 1.55
CA PHE A 521 21.10 12.06 1.63
C PHE A 521 20.64 13.51 1.44
N CYS A 522 21.28 14.48 2.11
CA CYS A 522 20.95 15.91 1.96
C CYS A 522 21.15 16.39 0.52
N VAL A 523 22.26 16.04 -0.11
CA VAL A 523 22.55 16.37 -1.52
C VAL A 523 21.53 15.73 -2.48
N ALA A 524 21.11 14.49 -2.24
CA ALA A 524 20.10 13.83 -3.06
C ALA A 524 18.72 14.51 -2.95
N ILE A 525 18.26 14.83 -1.74
CA ILE A 525 16.97 15.53 -1.51
C ILE A 525 16.96 16.93 -2.15
N LEU A 526 18.07 17.68 -2.05
CA LEU A 526 18.19 19.00 -2.69
C LEU A 526 18.13 18.90 -4.22
N ASN A 527 18.86 17.95 -4.82
CA ASN A 527 18.79 17.70 -6.26
C ASN A 527 17.35 17.35 -6.70
N LEU A 528 16.63 16.52 -5.94
CA LEU A 528 15.23 16.18 -6.23
C LEU A 528 14.30 17.41 -6.20
N ARG A 529 14.43 18.29 -5.21
CA ARG A 529 13.65 19.54 -5.15
C ARG A 529 13.93 20.45 -6.34
N ILE A 530 15.20 20.63 -6.71
CA ILE A 530 15.58 21.53 -7.80
C ILE A 530 15.14 20.96 -9.15
N LEU A 531 15.34 19.66 -9.40
CA LEU A 531 14.84 18.97 -10.59
C LEU A 531 13.32 19.13 -10.75
N LEU A 532 12.55 19.00 -9.66
CA LEU A 532 11.11 19.19 -9.68
C LEU A 532 10.72 20.64 -10.01
N LEU A 533 11.31 21.63 -9.34
CA LEU A 533 11.01 23.05 -9.56
C LEU A 533 11.33 23.48 -11.00
N VAL A 534 12.48 23.05 -11.53
CA VAL A 534 12.88 23.30 -12.92
C VAL A 534 11.97 22.57 -13.91
N THR A 535 11.57 21.32 -13.62
CA THR A 535 10.61 20.58 -14.46
C THR A 535 9.28 21.33 -14.57
N LYS A 536 8.72 21.80 -13.44
CA LYS A 536 7.47 22.57 -13.44
C LYS A 536 7.59 23.92 -14.14
N ALA A 537 8.74 24.60 -14.03
CA ALA A 537 8.98 25.85 -14.73
C ALA A 537 9.09 25.65 -16.26
N LEU A 538 9.80 24.61 -16.71
CA LEU A 538 9.93 24.28 -18.15
C LEU A 538 8.65 23.71 -18.77
N GLU A 539 7.77 23.11 -17.97
CA GLU A 539 6.41 22.72 -18.39
C GLU A 539 5.49 23.94 -18.63
N LEU A 540 5.72 25.05 -17.90
CA LEU A 540 5.00 26.33 -18.08
C LEU A 540 5.59 27.18 -19.22
N ASP A 541 6.91 27.38 -19.24
CA ASP A 541 7.64 27.90 -20.41
C ASP A 541 9.01 27.22 -20.57
N SER A 542 9.11 26.44 -21.65
CA SER A 542 10.33 25.78 -22.13
C SER A 542 11.55 26.70 -22.34
N LYS A 543 11.35 28.02 -22.45
CA LYS A 543 12.41 29.03 -22.61
C LYS A 543 12.88 29.63 -21.29
N THR A 544 12.29 29.26 -20.16
CA THR A 544 12.73 29.73 -18.84
C THR A 544 14.22 29.46 -18.66
N GLN A 545 14.99 30.50 -18.35
CA GLN A 545 16.41 30.37 -18.02
C GLN A 545 16.61 30.29 -16.51
N TYR A 546 16.12 31.25 -15.73
CA TYR A 546 16.31 31.28 -14.28
C TYR A 546 15.04 30.87 -13.52
N VAL A 547 15.17 29.93 -12.59
CA VAL A 547 14.07 29.40 -11.77
C VAL A 547 14.38 29.63 -10.29
N SER A 548 13.47 30.29 -9.56
CA SER A 548 13.60 30.46 -8.11
C SER A 548 13.52 29.12 -7.40
N VAL A 549 14.41 28.95 -6.42
CA VAL A 549 14.57 27.74 -5.59
C VAL A 549 14.57 28.10 -4.10
N ASP A 550 13.93 29.21 -3.73
CA ASP A 550 13.80 29.70 -2.35
C ASP A 550 13.16 28.66 -1.38
N SER A 551 12.48 27.64 -1.90
CA SER A 551 11.80 26.59 -1.14
C SER A 551 12.62 25.31 -0.90
N ILE A 552 13.90 25.22 -1.30
CA ILE A 552 14.68 23.97 -1.20
C ILE A 552 15.07 23.57 0.24
N PHE A 553 15.07 24.52 1.17
CA PHE A 553 15.35 24.32 2.60
C PHE A 553 14.09 24.53 3.47
N PRO A 554 13.00 23.76 3.29
CA PRO A 554 11.78 23.98 4.05
C PRO A 554 12.03 23.68 5.54
N GLY A 555 11.75 24.67 6.39
CA GLY A 555 12.01 24.60 7.83
C GLY A 555 13.36 25.17 8.29
N ALA A 556 14.24 25.61 7.37
CA ALA A 556 15.44 26.35 7.75
C ALA A 556 15.12 27.82 8.12
N VAL A 557 15.96 28.40 8.96
CA VAL A 557 16.00 29.86 9.20
C VAL A 557 17.12 30.47 8.36
N SER A 558 16.83 31.63 7.77
CA SER A 558 17.78 32.42 6.98
C SER A 558 18.42 33.51 7.83
N GLY A 559 19.71 33.76 7.66
CA GLY A 559 20.38 34.93 8.22
C GLY A 559 19.92 36.24 7.57
N SER A 560 20.10 37.36 8.29
CA SER A 560 19.58 38.71 8.02
C SER A 560 19.86 39.32 6.63
N SER A 561 20.74 38.74 5.82
CA SER A 561 21.09 39.20 4.46
C SER A 561 21.13 38.09 3.42
N THR A 562 20.37 37.01 3.64
CA THR A 562 20.38 35.84 2.75
C THR A 562 19.57 36.10 1.48
N PRO A 563 20.18 35.94 0.28
CA PRO A 563 19.54 36.33 -0.96
C PRO A 563 18.49 35.33 -1.42
N LYS A 564 17.64 35.78 -2.35
CA LYS A 564 16.82 34.86 -3.16
C LYS A 564 17.71 34.08 -4.11
N LEU A 565 17.45 32.78 -4.19
CA LEU A 565 18.27 31.84 -4.93
C LEU A 565 17.58 31.35 -6.18
N PHE A 566 18.32 31.33 -7.28
CA PHE A 566 17.88 30.87 -8.59
C PHE A 566 18.86 29.83 -9.17
N VAL A 567 18.39 29.02 -10.11
CA VAL A 567 19.21 28.10 -10.90
C VAL A 567 18.99 28.29 -12.40
N ASP A 568 20.00 27.99 -13.21
CA ASP A 568 19.87 27.94 -14.67
C ASP A 568 19.17 26.63 -15.09
N ALA A 569 17.89 26.73 -15.42
CA ALA A 569 17.06 25.63 -15.91
C ALA A 569 17.57 25.01 -17.21
N GLN A 570 18.28 25.78 -18.05
CA GLN A 570 18.88 25.33 -19.30
C GLN A 570 20.21 24.61 -19.05
N ALA A 571 20.85 24.77 -17.89
CA ALA A 571 21.94 23.91 -17.42
C ALA A 571 21.38 22.63 -16.78
N TRP A 572 20.46 22.76 -15.81
CA TRP A 572 19.86 21.61 -15.09
C TRP A 572 19.12 20.64 -16.02
N SER A 573 18.52 21.10 -17.12
CA SER A 573 17.88 20.22 -18.12
C SER A 573 18.84 19.48 -19.06
N LYS A 574 20.15 19.72 -18.98
CA LYS A 574 21.19 19.11 -19.83
C LYS A 574 22.19 18.23 -19.07
N VAL A 575 22.20 18.29 -17.73
CA VAL A 575 23.08 17.48 -16.88
C VAL A 575 22.41 16.14 -16.57
N ALA A 576 22.83 15.07 -17.27
CA ALA A 576 22.36 13.72 -16.99
C ALA A 576 22.84 13.23 -15.61
N PHE A 577 21.95 12.68 -14.79
CA PHE A 577 22.30 12.25 -13.43
C PHE A 577 22.96 10.86 -13.41
N SER A 578 24.29 10.84 -13.36
CA SER A 578 25.09 9.65 -13.01
C SER A 578 24.63 9.03 -11.68
N PRO A 579 24.50 7.68 -11.59
CA PRO A 579 24.28 6.94 -10.34
C PRO A 579 25.32 7.27 -9.28
N VAL A 580 26.61 7.11 -9.64
CA VAL A 580 27.73 7.50 -8.78
C VAL A 580 27.80 9.03 -8.77
N ALA A 581 27.50 9.62 -7.62
CA ALA A 581 27.67 11.05 -7.36
C ALA A 581 29.13 11.34 -6.99
N THR A 582 30.04 11.15 -7.96
CA THR A 582 31.49 11.33 -7.77
C THR A 582 31.78 12.71 -7.15
N PRO A 583 32.51 12.77 -6.02
CA PRO A 583 32.91 14.04 -5.41
C PRO A 583 33.69 14.93 -6.38
N THR A 584 33.53 16.25 -6.24
CA THR A 584 34.13 17.24 -7.16
C THR A 584 35.11 18.17 -6.45
N ARG A 585 35.99 18.82 -7.24
CA ARG A 585 37.00 19.80 -6.79
C ARG A 585 36.59 21.27 -6.95
N ARG A 586 35.47 21.53 -7.62
CA ARG A 586 34.88 22.87 -7.82
C ARG A 586 33.37 22.76 -7.92
N ALA A 587 32.67 23.79 -7.46
CA ALA A 587 31.25 23.95 -7.76
C ALA A 587 31.02 24.10 -9.28
N TYR A 588 29.84 23.68 -9.75
CA TYR A 588 29.38 23.89 -11.11
C TYR A 588 27.85 24.07 -11.14
N SER A 589 27.32 24.60 -12.25
CA SER A 589 25.87 24.78 -12.44
C SER A 589 25.25 23.52 -13.05
N GLY A 590 24.03 23.17 -12.62
CA GLY A 590 23.26 22.04 -13.17
C GLY A 590 23.11 20.82 -12.26
N ARG A 591 23.87 20.72 -11.15
CA ARG A 591 23.72 19.68 -10.12
C ARG A 591 24.39 20.11 -8.81
N VAL A 592 23.84 19.71 -7.67
CA VAL A 592 24.52 19.76 -6.36
C VAL A 592 25.37 18.50 -6.21
N THR A 593 26.66 18.63 -5.87
CA THR A 593 27.59 17.50 -5.69
C THR A 593 28.29 17.52 -4.34
N LEU A 594 28.76 16.36 -3.89
CA LEU A 594 29.63 16.24 -2.72
C LEU A 594 31.02 16.83 -3.01
N CYS A 595 31.69 17.33 -1.97
CA CYS A 595 33.09 17.73 -2.03
C CYS A 595 34.02 16.51 -1.80
N GLU A 596 35.25 16.54 -2.32
CA GLU A 596 36.27 15.54 -1.94
C GLU A 596 36.52 15.57 -0.42
N GLU A 597 36.73 14.40 0.21
CA GLU A 597 36.85 14.22 1.67
C GLU A 597 37.88 15.12 2.38
N ASN A 598 38.84 15.67 1.63
CA ASN A 598 39.86 16.58 2.13
C ASN A 598 39.41 18.05 2.24
N HIS A 599 38.24 18.45 1.72
CA HIS A 599 37.69 19.80 1.87
C HIS A 599 37.12 20.03 3.27
N ARG A 600 37.97 20.48 4.20
CA ARG A 600 37.69 20.62 5.64
C ARG A 600 36.62 21.68 6.00
N GLY A 601 35.36 21.38 5.74
CA GLY A 601 34.24 22.18 6.25
C GLY A 601 33.05 22.31 5.30
N ILE A 602 33.15 21.80 4.08
CA ILE A 602 32.09 21.80 3.07
C ILE A 602 31.86 20.36 2.67
N ASP A 603 30.63 19.89 2.76
CA ASP A 603 30.27 18.50 2.46
C ASP A 603 29.63 18.38 1.06
N GLY A 604 29.08 19.48 0.51
CA GLY A 604 28.66 19.58 -0.88
C GLY A 604 28.47 21.02 -1.37
N TRP A 605 28.38 21.21 -2.68
CA TRP A 605 28.30 22.54 -3.32
C TRP A 605 27.66 22.55 -4.72
N SER A 606 27.31 23.74 -5.18
CA SER A 606 26.83 24.02 -6.54
C SER A 606 26.92 25.53 -6.88
N ILE A 607 26.90 25.88 -8.17
CA ILE A 607 26.70 27.27 -8.61
C ILE A 607 25.19 27.54 -8.72
N PHE A 608 24.76 28.57 -8.01
CA PHE A 608 23.43 29.16 -8.01
C PHE A 608 23.51 30.60 -8.55
N TYR A 609 22.40 31.32 -8.60
CA TYR A 609 22.35 32.72 -9.01
C TYR A 609 21.54 33.57 -8.02
N GLU A 610 22.00 34.79 -7.78
CA GLU A 610 21.30 35.84 -7.04
C GLU A 610 20.78 36.88 -8.04
N GLN A 611 19.58 37.42 -7.81
CA GLN A 611 19.04 38.51 -8.61
C GLN A 611 19.44 39.87 -8.00
N THR A 612 20.12 40.71 -8.78
CA THR A 612 20.53 42.06 -8.34
C THR A 612 19.35 43.04 -8.31
N PRO A 613 19.47 44.21 -7.66
CA PRO A 613 18.44 45.27 -7.72
C PRO A 613 18.11 45.74 -9.15
N GLU A 614 19.07 45.64 -10.07
CA GLU A 614 18.94 45.96 -11.49
C GLU A 614 18.22 44.86 -12.29
N GLY A 615 18.02 43.69 -11.68
CA GLY A 615 17.33 42.53 -12.25
C GLY A 615 18.24 41.51 -12.94
N GLU A 616 19.56 41.71 -12.94
CA GLU A 616 20.54 40.77 -13.50
C GLU A 616 20.74 39.54 -12.60
N PHE A 617 21.19 38.42 -13.15
CA PHE A 617 21.42 37.17 -12.42
C PHE A 617 22.92 36.86 -12.30
N VAL A 618 23.48 37.10 -11.11
CA VAL A 618 24.92 36.96 -10.83
C VAL A 618 25.19 35.60 -10.17
N PRO A 619 26.22 34.84 -10.61
CA PRO A 619 26.51 33.52 -10.04
C PRO A 619 27.03 33.62 -8.60
N VAL A 620 26.55 32.73 -7.74
CA VAL A 620 26.93 32.61 -6.32
C VAL A 620 27.16 31.13 -5.97
N THR A 621 28.17 30.85 -5.14
CA THR A 621 28.42 29.47 -4.68
C THR A 621 27.52 29.16 -3.48
N LEU A 622 26.66 28.15 -3.62
CA LEU A 622 25.97 27.54 -2.48
C LEU A 622 26.88 26.46 -1.88
N ALA A 623 27.34 26.68 -0.65
CA ALA A 623 28.14 25.73 0.12
C ALA A 623 27.28 25.06 1.20
N LEU A 624 27.22 23.73 1.19
CA LEU A 624 26.48 22.91 2.14
C LEU A 624 27.42 22.35 3.20
N GLN A 625 27.00 22.46 4.45
CA GLN A 625 27.65 21.85 5.60
C GLN A 625 26.64 20.93 6.30
N CYS A 626 26.62 19.66 5.92
CA CYS A 626 25.72 18.67 6.49
C CYS A 626 26.38 18.10 7.75
N LYS A 627 25.71 18.13 8.91
CA LYS A 627 26.32 17.71 10.18
C LYS A 627 25.36 16.87 11.00
N LEU A 628 25.49 15.55 10.87
CA LEU A 628 24.80 14.54 11.68
C LEU A 628 25.32 14.59 13.13
N HIS A 629 24.76 15.50 13.93
CA HIS A 629 25.04 15.63 15.36
C HIS A 629 24.07 14.79 16.19
N GLN A 630 24.65 14.00 17.09
CA GLN A 630 24.05 12.82 17.69
C GLN A 630 23.87 12.94 19.23
N VAL A 631 23.35 14.07 19.73
CA VAL A 631 22.89 14.18 21.14
C VAL A 631 21.66 15.07 21.24
N GLU A 632 20.92 14.87 22.32
CA GLU A 632 19.90 15.76 22.86
C GLU A 632 20.42 17.13 23.33
N SER A 633 21.74 17.26 23.54
CA SER A 633 22.39 18.52 23.94
C SER A 633 22.13 19.61 22.90
N PRO A 634 21.66 20.80 23.29
CA PRO A 634 21.56 21.93 22.39
C PRO A 634 22.94 22.42 21.92
N VAL A 635 22.94 23.21 20.83
CA VAL A 635 24.14 23.84 20.27
C VAL A 635 23.93 25.35 20.19
N SER A 636 24.93 26.10 20.65
CA SER A 636 24.91 27.56 20.72
C SER A 636 24.90 28.23 19.34
N HIS A 637 24.33 29.43 19.22
CA HIS A 637 24.42 30.23 17.99
C HIS A 637 25.87 30.64 17.66
N GLU A 638 26.77 30.72 18.66
CA GLU A 638 28.19 30.96 18.42
C GLU A 638 28.86 29.76 17.72
N ASP A 639 28.59 28.53 18.15
CA ASP A 639 29.13 27.34 17.50
C ASP A 639 28.52 27.09 16.11
N GLN A 640 27.24 27.45 15.90
CA GLN A 640 26.60 27.46 14.58
C GLN A 640 27.32 28.43 13.62
N ASN A 641 27.53 29.67 14.04
CA ASN A 641 28.22 30.67 13.23
C ASN A 641 29.70 30.31 13.00
N LYS A 642 30.37 29.72 13.98
CA LYS A 642 31.73 29.16 13.85
C LYS A 642 31.82 28.02 12.83
N LEU A 643 30.79 27.19 12.74
CA LEU A 643 30.64 26.16 11.70
C LEU A 643 30.42 26.79 10.31
N LEU A 644 29.50 27.77 10.19
CA LEU A 644 29.24 28.52 8.95
C LEU A 644 30.50 29.27 8.44
N ARG A 645 31.20 29.98 9.31
CA ARG A 645 32.47 30.69 9.01
C ARG A 645 33.55 29.73 8.53
N LYS A 646 33.64 28.54 9.13
CA LYS A 646 34.58 27.49 8.71
C LYS A 646 34.26 26.94 7.33
N ALA A 647 32.98 26.79 6.97
CA ALA A 647 32.58 26.43 5.61
C ALA A 647 32.91 27.55 4.62
N ARG A 648 32.60 28.81 4.94
CA ARG A 648 32.94 29.99 4.11
C ARG A 648 34.44 30.09 3.86
N ALA A 649 35.27 29.98 4.90
CA ALA A 649 36.73 30.05 4.81
C ALA A 649 37.39 28.83 4.13
N ALA A 650 36.64 27.75 3.88
CA ALA A 650 37.11 26.59 3.12
C ALA A 650 36.84 26.70 1.60
N LEU A 651 36.11 27.73 1.14
CA LEU A 651 35.98 28.04 -0.28
C LEU A 651 37.22 28.77 -0.84
N PRO A 652 37.47 28.71 -2.16
CA PRO A 652 38.47 29.57 -2.80
C PRO A 652 38.20 31.05 -2.50
N GLU A 653 39.25 31.86 -2.29
CA GLU A 653 39.15 33.27 -1.85
C GLU A 653 38.15 34.10 -2.67
N ALA A 654 38.17 33.94 -4.01
CA ALA A 654 37.29 34.64 -4.94
C ALA A 654 35.79 34.27 -4.82
N GLU A 655 35.45 33.20 -4.11
CA GLU A 655 34.07 32.75 -3.87
C GLU A 655 33.57 33.10 -2.45
N GLN A 656 34.47 33.36 -1.48
CA GLN A 656 34.13 33.46 -0.05
C GLN A 656 33.15 34.60 0.29
N GLU A 657 33.26 35.75 -0.38
CA GLU A 657 32.42 36.92 -0.14
C GLU A 657 30.98 36.69 -0.63
N ASN A 658 30.84 36.26 -1.88
CA ASN A 658 29.54 36.02 -2.52
C ASN A 658 28.87 34.70 -2.10
N ALA A 659 29.58 33.81 -1.42
CA ALA A 659 29.05 32.52 -0.96
C ALA A 659 27.78 32.64 -0.11
N VAL A 660 26.90 31.67 -0.28
CA VAL A 660 25.75 31.41 0.60
C VAL A 660 25.99 30.07 1.28
N VAL A 661 25.96 30.02 2.61
CA VAL A 661 26.36 28.83 3.39
C VAL A 661 25.17 28.23 4.12
N ALA A 662 24.87 26.95 3.90
CA ALA A 662 23.77 26.24 4.54
C ALA A 662 24.26 25.16 5.50
N LEU A 663 24.02 25.32 6.81
CA LEU A 663 24.27 24.31 7.85
C LEU A 663 23.03 23.42 7.99
N LEU A 664 23.17 22.12 7.69
CA LEU A 664 22.08 21.13 7.71
C LEU A 664 22.33 20.10 8.83
N THR A 665 21.76 20.31 10.01
CA THR A 665 22.14 19.58 11.23
C THR A 665 20.97 19.02 12.03
N THR A 666 21.21 17.87 12.68
CA THR A 666 20.25 17.16 13.54
C THR A 666 20.30 17.60 15.02
N SER A 667 21.08 18.63 15.35
CA SER A 667 21.15 19.24 16.68
C SER A 667 19.86 19.96 17.08
N ARG A 668 19.57 19.97 18.39
CA ARG A 668 18.69 20.99 19.00
C ARG A 668 19.45 22.30 19.17
N MET A 669 18.72 23.40 19.34
CA MET A 669 19.25 24.74 19.59
C MET A 669 19.01 25.12 21.06
N ASP A 670 19.84 26.00 21.64
CA ASP A 670 19.60 26.56 22.98
C ASP A 670 18.38 27.50 23.01
N SER A 671 18.13 28.17 21.89
CA SER A 671 17.02 29.08 21.63
C SER A 671 16.56 28.95 20.17
N GLU A 672 15.33 29.36 19.85
CA GLU A 672 14.90 29.44 18.45
C GLU A 672 15.85 30.39 17.67
N PRO A 673 16.42 29.96 16.52
CA PRO A 673 17.38 30.78 15.79
C PRO A 673 16.72 32.04 15.22
N ASP A 674 17.22 33.19 15.68
CA ASP A 674 16.88 34.51 15.15
C ASP A 674 17.75 34.83 13.92
N ALA A 675 17.11 35.32 12.85
CA ALA A 675 17.77 35.80 11.64
C ALA A 675 18.81 36.90 11.90
N GLN A 676 18.68 37.67 12.99
CA GLN A 676 19.66 38.68 13.41
C GLN A 676 20.91 38.09 14.10
N GLN A 677 20.83 36.86 14.60
CA GLN A 677 21.92 36.18 15.31
C GLN A 677 22.74 35.25 14.41
N LEU A 678 22.20 34.85 13.26
CA LEU A 678 22.90 34.07 12.25
C LEU A 678 23.78 34.95 11.35
N ASP A 679 24.94 34.40 10.97
CA ASP A 679 25.87 35.04 10.04
C ASP A 679 25.23 35.45 8.71
N SER A 680 25.77 36.50 8.09
CA SER A 680 25.32 37.02 6.81
C SER A 680 25.38 35.97 5.69
N ARG A 681 24.39 36.03 4.77
CA ARG A 681 24.24 35.12 3.63
C ARG A 681 24.32 33.64 4.05
N SER A 682 23.45 33.21 4.96
CA SER A 682 23.44 31.84 5.50
C SER A 682 22.04 31.24 5.70
N PHE A 683 21.97 29.92 5.74
CA PHE A 683 20.82 29.16 6.20
C PHE A 683 21.24 28.22 7.33
N VAL A 684 20.38 28.05 8.33
CA VAL A 684 20.52 26.96 9.31
C VAL A 684 19.24 26.15 9.34
N LEU A 685 19.36 24.86 9.04
CA LEU A 685 18.34 23.85 9.23
C LEU A 685 18.73 23.02 10.46
N ASP A 686 17.96 23.15 11.52
CA ASP A 686 18.14 22.42 12.78
C ASP A 686 17.22 21.19 12.87
N ARG A 687 17.19 20.53 14.04
CA ARG A 687 16.28 19.40 14.29
C ARG A 687 14.80 19.75 14.18
N ALA A 688 14.37 20.98 14.51
CA ALA A 688 12.97 21.40 14.40
C ALA A 688 12.55 21.62 12.94
N GLY A 689 13.43 22.20 12.13
CA GLY A 689 13.27 22.27 10.67
C GLY A 689 13.35 20.90 9.99
N MET A 690 14.06 19.94 10.58
CA MET A 690 14.35 18.64 9.94
C MET A 690 13.10 17.81 9.59
N ASP A 691 12.02 17.90 10.37
CA ASP A 691 10.75 17.21 10.08
C ASP A 691 10.01 17.80 8.86
N LYS A 692 10.35 19.04 8.45
CA LYS A 692 9.88 19.66 7.20
C LYS A 692 10.83 19.33 6.05
N PHE A 693 12.14 19.38 6.28
CA PHE A 693 13.15 19.02 5.28
C PHE A 693 13.08 17.55 4.86
N THR A 694 12.75 16.64 5.78
CA THR A 694 12.68 15.19 5.53
C THR A 694 11.27 14.67 5.28
N ALA A 695 10.23 15.51 5.32
CA ALA A 695 8.80 15.13 5.40
C ALA A 695 8.39 13.82 4.69
N GLY A 696 8.28 13.81 3.35
CA GLY A 696 7.89 12.61 2.59
C GLY A 696 8.96 11.52 2.48
N PHE A 697 10.14 11.75 3.06
CA PHE A 697 11.31 10.87 3.06
C PHE A 697 11.68 10.41 4.48
N LYS A 698 10.83 10.66 5.50
CA LYS A 698 11.19 10.45 6.92
C LYS A 698 11.64 9.01 7.20
N ALA A 699 11.05 8.01 6.55
CA ALA A 699 11.52 6.62 6.61
C ALA A 699 12.99 6.49 6.14
N THR A 700 13.29 6.91 4.91
CA THR A 700 14.66 6.92 4.35
C THR A 700 15.62 7.71 5.23
N ALA A 701 15.21 8.87 5.74
CA ALA A 701 15.98 9.68 6.68
C ALA A 701 16.30 8.93 7.98
N THR A 702 15.33 8.24 8.59
CA THR A 702 15.57 7.40 9.78
C THR A 702 16.44 6.17 9.50
N THR A 703 16.59 5.74 8.25
CA THR A 703 17.54 4.67 7.86
C THR A 703 18.95 5.17 7.52
N SER A 704 19.10 6.42 7.05
CA SER A 704 20.41 7.07 6.88
C SER A 704 20.93 7.62 8.22
N GLN A 705 20.04 8.03 9.11
CA GLN A 705 20.28 8.23 10.53
C GLN A 705 20.54 6.86 11.19
N PHE A 706 21.78 6.39 11.08
CA PHE A 706 22.33 5.60 12.18
C PHE A 706 22.23 6.46 13.44
N HIS A 707 21.22 6.18 14.25
CA HIS A 707 21.08 6.70 15.61
C HIS A 707 22.11 6.02 16.53
N ALA A 708 23.38 6.22 16.23
CA ALA A 708 24.37 6.31 17.27
C ALA A 708 24.09 7.59 18.08
N PRO A 709 24.14 7.55 19.42
CA PRO A 709 24.62 8.66 20.23
C PRO A 709 26.05 9.09 19.85
N LYS A 710 26.50 10.28 20.27
CA LYS A 710 27.89 10.81 20.08
C LYS A 710 29.03 9.83 20.42
N HIS A 711 28.73 8.80 21.20
CA HIS A 711 29.70 7.85 21.74
C HIS A 711 29.56 6.43 21.15
N THR A 712 28.56 6.17 20.31
CA THR A 712 28.24 4.82 19.81
C THR A 712 28.85 4.59 18.43
N SER A 713 30.11 4.16 18.39
CA SER A 713 30.71 3.75 17.11
C SER A 713 29.97 2.53 16.52
N LEU A 714 30.17 2.28 15.21
CA LEU A 714 29.70 1.04 14.58
C LEU A 714 30.28 -0.21 15.26
N GLU A 715 31.44 -0.07 15.89
CA GLU A 715 32.12 -1.11 16.66
C GLU A 715 31.44 -1.34 18.01
N HIS A 716 31.07 -0.28 18.73
CA HIS A 716 30.24 -0.37 19.95
C HIS A 716 28.87 -0.98 19.64
N ALA A 717 28.24 -0.62 18.52
CA ALA A 717 26.97 -1.20 18.08
C ALA A 717 27.07 -2.72 17.79
N ARG A 718 28.21 -3.18 17.25
CA ARG A 718 28.51 -4.60 17.07
C ARG A 718 28.84 -5.31 18.38
N ALA A 719 29.59 -4.67 19.28
CA ALA A 719 29.87 -5.17 20.62
C ALA A 719 28.57 -5.42 21.39
N MET A 720 27.66 -4.43 21.45
CA MET A 720 26.33 -4.61 22.05
C MET A 720 25.54 -5.77 21.40
N ALA A 721 25.57 -5.91 20.06
CA ALA A 721 24.91 -7.02 19.36
C ALA A 721 25.46 -8.40 19.79
N HIS A 722 26.78 -8.54 19.87
CA HIS A 722 27.43 -9.78 20.30
C HIS A 722 27.21 -10.06 21.80
N MET A 723 27.20 -9.03 22.66
CA MET A 723 26.93 -9.18 24.09
C MET A 723 25.52 -9.72 24.36
N ILE A 724 24.53 -9.18 23.64
CA ILE A 724 23.14 -9.65 23.67
C ILE A 724 23.05 -11.11 23.21
N ASP A 725 23.65 -11.46 22.07
CA ASP A 725 23.53 -12.81 21.50
C ASP A 725 24.24 -13.88 22.36
N GLN A 726 25.36 -13.51 23.03
CA GLN A 726 26.06 -14.37 24.00
C GLN A 726 25.19 -14.73 25.23
N HIS A 727 24.43 -13.76 25.76
CA HIS A 727 23.60 -13.96 26.96
C HIS A 727 22.17 -14.44 26.65
N ARG A 728 21.77 -14.43 25.37
CA ARG A 728 20.41 -14.77 24.87
C ARG A 728 19.88 -16.15 25.25
N ALA A 729 20.74 -17.07 25.66
CA ALA A 729 20.33 -18.39 26.16
C ALA A 729 19.72 -18.35 27.58
N ALA A 730 19.95 -17.28 28.34
CA ALA A 730 19.48 -17.11 29.72
C ALA A 730 18.65 -15.82 29.91
N GLU A 731 18.99 -14.73 29.22
CA GLU A 731 18.32 -13.43 29.32
C GLU A 731 17.09 -13.31 28.41
N VAL A 732 16.02 -12.68 28.93
CA VAL A 732 14.78 -12.37 28.16
C VAL A 732 14.32 -10.95 28.46
N PHE A 733 14.62 -10.03 27.57
CA PHE A 733 14.23 -8.63 27.67
C PHE A 733 12.73 -8.48 27.38
N LYS A 734 11.95 -8.03 28.38
CA LYS A 734 10.49 -7.84 28.24
C LYS A 734 10.10 -6.42 27.79
N SER A 735 11.05 -5.49 27.79
CA SER A 735 10.91 -4.13 27.27
C SER A 735 12.25 -3.59 26.77
N VAL A 736 12.21 -2.49 26.00
CA VAL A 736 13.43 -1.79 25.55
C VAL A 736 14.24 -1.27 26.74
N SER A 737 13.57 -0.83 27.81
CA SER A 737 14.20 -0.35 29.03
C SER A 737 14.93 -1.47 29.79
N ASP A 738 14.51 -2.74 29.65
CA ASP A 738 15.20 -3.87 30.28
C ASP A 738 16.44 -4.26 29.48
N LEU A 739 16.33 -4.26 28.14
CA LEU A 739 17.48 -4.39 27.25
C LEU A 739 18.52 -3.27 27.49
N ARG A 740 18.06 -2.01 27.70
CA ARG A 740 18.95 -0.89 28.03
C ARG A 740 19.70 -1.15 29.34
N LYS A 741 19.00 -1.56 30.41
CA LYS A 741 19.62 -1.90 31.71
C LYS A 741 20.64 -3.04 31.59
N PHE A 742 20.34 -4.07 30.78
CA PHE A 742 21.28 -5.17 30.53
C PHE A 742 22.57 -4.64 29.88
N LEU A 743 22.47 -3.81 28.84
CA LEU A 743 23.64 -3.18 28.23
C LEU A 743 24.36 -2.23 29.20
N GLU A 744 23.65 -1.54 30.09
CA GLU A 744 24.23 -0.66 31.12
C GLU A 744 24.96 -1.44 32.23
N GLN A 745 24.54 -2.69 32.50
CA GLN A 745 25.23 -3.61 33.41
C GLN A 745 26.48 -4.24 32.79
N HIS A 746 26.40 -4.58 31.50
CA HIS A 746 27.49 -5.16 30.70
C HIS A 746 28.35 -4.11 29.96
N ALA A 747 28.31 -2.85 30.43
CA ALA A 747 29.13 -1.77 29.90
C ALA A 747 30.61 -1.96 30.28
N ASP A 748 31.51 -1.48 29.41
CA ASP A 748 32.97 -1.55 29.54
C ASP A 748 33.57 -2.99 29.57
N GLU A 749 32.75 -4.04 29.43
CA GLU A 749 33.19 -5.44 29.26
C GLU A 749 33.78 -5.71 27.86
N GLU A 750 34.75 -6.63 27.77
CA GLU A 750 35.42 -6.99 26.51
C GLU A 750 34.58 -7.92 25.64
N VAL A 751 33.87 -7.37 24.65
CA VAL A 751 33.17 -8.19 23.65
C VAL A 751 34.13 -8.60 22.55
N THR A 752 34.30 -9.90 22.38
CA THR A 752 35.22 -10.49 21.39
C THR A 752 34.48 -11.35 20.37
N TRP A 753 34.77 -11.17 19.09
CA TRP A 753 34.20 -11.95 17.99
C TRP A 753 35.18 -12.10 16.81
N THR A 754 34.83 -12.96 15.85
CA THR A 754 35.56 -13.12 14.58
C THR A 754 34.67 -12.66 13.42
N MET A 755 35.23 -11.95 12.45
CA MET A 755 34.56 -11.62 11.18
C MET A 755 35.41 -12.10 10.01
N GLU A 756 34.80 -12.72 9.01
CA GLU A 756 35.44 -12.83 7.70
C GLU A 756 35.43 -11.45 7.02
N VAL A 757 36.61 -11.00 6.59
CA VAL A 757 36.78 -9.74 5.85
C VAL A 757 37.29 -10.07 4.45
N GLU A 758 36.57 -9.58 3.44
CA GLU A 758 36.97 -9.69 2.04
C GLU A 758 38.21 -8.82 1.77
N LYS A 759 39.34 -9.44 1.39
CA LYS A 759 40.47 -8.73 0.80
C LYS A 759 40.41 -8.84 -0.72
N GLN A 760 40.86 -7.78 -1.40
CA GLN A 760 40.94 -7.69 -2.85
C GLN A 760 41.48 -8.98 -3.49
N ARG A 761 40.80 -9.46 -4.54
CA ARG A 761 40.98 -10.79 -5.17
C ARG A 761 40.40 -11.94 -4.34
N ASP A 762 39.13 -11.82 -3.99
CA ASP A 762 38.22 -12.90 -3.60
C ASP A 762 38.72 -13.79 -2.45
N LYS A 763 39.53 -13.21 -1.54
CA LYS A 763 40.07 -13.91 -0.36
C LYS A 763 39.49 -13.35 0.92
N TRP A 764 38.57 -14.12 1.48
CA TRP A 764 38.10 -14.00 2.85
C TRP A 764 39.25 -14.31 3.82
N VAL A 765 39.37 -13.49 4.87
CA VAL A 765 40.33 -13.68 5.96
C VAL A 765 39.60 -13.46 7.27
N GLU A 766 39.68 -14.41 8.19
CA GLU A 766 39.20 -14.24 9.56
C GLU A 766 40.00 -13.14 10.27
N VAL A 767 39.29 -12.14 10.78
CA VAL A 767 39.81 -11.08 11.64
C VAL A 767 39.11 -11.19 12.98
N LYS A 768 39.89 -11.47 14.04
CA LYS A 768 39.41 -11.43 15.42
C LYS A 768 39.41 -9.97 15.90
N THR A 769 38.27 -9.54 16.42
CA THR A 769 38.00 -8.18 16.88
C THR A 769 37.56 -8.23 18.34
N THR A 770 38.13 -7.35 19.17
CA THR A 770 37.77 -7.19 20.59
C THR A 770 37.50 -5.72 20.86
N VAL A 771 36.33 -5.40 21.40
CA VAL A 771 35.83 -4.04 21.61
C VAL A 771 35.05 -3.96 22.92
N GLN A 772 35.36 -2.95 23.73
CA GLN A 772 34.55 -2.51 24.87
C GLN A 772 33.60 -1.39 24.42
N TYR A 773 32.47 -1.20 25.10
CA TYR A 773 31.57 -0.07 24.87
C TYR A 773 31.18 0.59 26.20
N PRO A 774 31.40 1.89 26.40
CA PRO A 774 31.06 2.56 27.65
C PRO A 774 29.55 2.77 27.78
N ALA A 775 29.05 2.95 29.01
CA ALA A 775 27.62 3.18 29.24
C ALA A 775 27.06 4.41 28.49
N SER A 776 27.89 5.42 28.22
CA SER A 776 27.55 6.60 27.42
C SER A 776 27.34 6.29 25.92
N ALA A 777 27.78 5.13 25.45
CA ALA A 777 27.58 4.61 24.09
C ALA A 777 26.30 3.77 23.95
N ILE A 778 25.44 3.69 24.97
CA ILE A 778 24.20 2.93 24.92
C ILE A 778 23.04 3.85 24.48
N PRO A 779 22.37 3.56 23.34
CA PRO A 779 21.26 4.37 22.85
C PRO A 779 20.05 4.43 23.78
N SER A 780 19.32 5.55 23.74
CA SER A 780 18.05 5.72 24.46
C SER A 780 16.96 4.78 23.95
N ASP A 781 15.92 4.57 24.75
CA ASP A 781 14.82 3.62 24.46
C ASP A 781 14.09 3.92 23.14
N GLU A 782 14.03 5.19 22.72
CA GLU A 782 13.50 5.60 21.41
C GLU A 782 14.30 5.02 20.22
N VAL A 783 15.57 4.70 20.44
CA VAL A 783 16.56 4.33 19.41
C VAL A 783 16.92 2.84 19.43
N LEU A 784 17.04 2.26 20.63
CA LEU A 784 17.53 0.90 20.84
C LEU A 784 16.63 -0.18 20.18
N ASN A 785 15.41 0.20 19.82
CA ASN A 785 14.27 -0.66 19.49
C ASN A 785 14.26 -1.27 18.06
N TRP A 786 15.34 -1.22 17.28
CA TRP A 786 15.38 -1.82 15.92
C TRP A 786 16.44 -2.92 15.70
N PRO A 787 17.73 -2.75 16.07
CA PRO A 787 18.72 -3.83 15.88
C PRO A 787 18.58 -4.97 16.90
N TYR A 788 17.99 -4.66 18.05
CA TYR A 788 18.11 -5.43 19.29
C TYR A 788 16.77 -5.85 19.90
N ALA A 789 15.65 -5.32 19.38
CA ALA A 789 14.32 -5.63 19.91
C ALA A 789 13.96 -7.11 19.68
N LEU A 790 13.67 -7.79 20.77
CA LEU A 790 13.04 -9.11 20.80
C LEU A 790 11.72 -8.95 21.55
N GLU A 791 10.66 -9.58 21.05
CA GLU A 791 9.47 -9.78 21.88
C GLU A 791 9.72 -10.91 22.88
N PRO A 792 9.16 -10.84 24.10
CA PRO A 792 9.23 -11.95 25.03
C PRO A 792 8.49 -13.15 24.45
N ARG A 793 9.09 -14.34 24.50
CA ARG A 793 8.37 -15.60 24.25
C ARG A 793 7.13 -15.61 25.14
N SER A 794 5.95 -15.72 24.53
CA SER A 794 4.70 -15.72 25.27
C SER A 794 4.65 -16.91 26.23
N GLU A 795 4.43 -16.63 27.52
CA GLU A 795 4.45 -17.64 28.60
C GLU A 795 3.22 -18.59 28.56
N GLN A 796 2.48 -18.60 27.44
CA GLN A 796 1.38 -19.52 27.13
C GLN A 796 1.72 -20.38 25.90
N GLY A 797 2.90 -21.01 25.96
CA GLY A 797 3.44 -21.92 24.93
C GLY A 797 4.09 -23.19 25.49
N GLY A 798 3.85 -23.52 26.77
CA GLY A 798 4.21 -24.82 27.33
C GLY A 798 3.40 -25.93 26.66
N ASP A 799 4.06 -27.05 26.35
CA ASP A 799 3.51 -28.27 25.76
C ASP A 799 2.66 -28.09 24.48
N GLN A 800 3.35 -27.85 23.34
CA GLN A 800 3.43 -28.89 22.29
C GLN A 800 4.44 -28.54 21.18
N ILE A 801 5.72 -28.86 21.38
CA ILE A 801 6.60 -29.19 20.26
C ILE A 801 6.29 -30.63 19.86
N VAL A 802 5.27 -30.82 19.00
CA VAL A 802 5.05 -32.11 18.35
C VAL A 802 6.20 -32.35 17.37
N ARG A 803 7.13 -33.24 17.75
CA ARG A 803 8.09 -33.81 16.82
C ARG A 803 7.31 -34.60 15.76
N SER A 804 7.38 -34.16 14.51
CA SER A 804 6.90 -34.94 13.34
C SER A 804 8.08 -35.30 12.42
N CYS A 805 9.06 -36.01 13.00
CA CYS A 805 10.16 -36.66 12.29
C CYS A 805 10.30 -38.07 12.87
N ALA A 806 10.51 -39.07 11.99
CA ALA A 806 10.17 -40.49 12.20
C ALA A 806 8.64 -40.73 12.29
N ASP A 807 8.06 -41.81 11.76
CA ASP A 807 8.68 -43.08 11.35
C ASP A 807 8.46 -43.41 9.85
N THR A 808 9.54 -43.77 9.16
CA THR A 808 9.52 -44.59 7.93
C THR A 808 10.74 -45.51 7.93
N GLU A 809 10.75 -46.49 8.83
CA GLU A 809 11.58 -47.68 8.68
C GLU A 809 10.67 -48.84 8.30
N LEU A 810 10.93 -49.42 7.12
CA LEU A 810 10.49 -50.75 6.77
C LEU A 810 11.42 -51.74 7.47
N ASP A 811 10.88 -52.83 8.03
CA ASP A 811 11.53 -54.13 7.87
C ASP A 811 10.61 -55.31 8.18
N ALA A 812 10.81 -56.40 7.43
CA ALA A 812 10.29 -57.77 7.60
C ALA A 812 8.77 -58.07 7.53
N GLU A 813 8.46 -59.08 6.70
CA GLU A 813 7.22 -59.86 6.50
C GLU A 813 5.94 -59.15 6.01
#